data_AF-A0A955L7M7-F1
#
_entry.id   AF-A0A955L7M7-F1
#
_cell.length_a   1.000
_cell.length_b   1.000
_cell.length_c   1.000
_cell.angle_alpha   90.00
_cell.angle_beta   90.00
_cell.angle_gamma   90.00
#
_symmetry.space_group_name_H-M   'P 1'
#
loop_
_entity.id
_entity.type
_entity.pdbx_description
1 polymer ?
#
loop_
_entity_poly.entity_id
_entity_poly.type
_entity_poly.pdbx_seq_one_letter_code
_entity_poly.pdbx_strand_id
1 'polypeptide(L)'
;MESINYWLSQVSFELLLGILVVLSIALITYTSIRVYHITHPDRNKDSHPRPPKRSLLIVAGINIFGLIILGLLFQNLFFTYPKMVYTYPAWDDYWNDYDQPIEVVFDRPINSKKLVLNLSPETSGTWKFEKAIPFLPFTRTIRFVPDETVYPGNKVIAYFTHVTNVFNTFQNREEFLQFNSVELPTVLSSTPERNSKAVHVDQEITFQLSHREGDYVDWEFKTNKEDPAQLLRDDSDVIKLVFESPLKQNENYVIKLYQIPLAQSTGSGEITKKGQKQEAYTLQFETVTTPLVSSMTPQGGGISPATSIRIEFDDAMDKTSVENAFTISPPTPGTINWEGDTIFTYAPSSQLSKATNYTITLQEGIQSSAGGITDSAINYSFETIGAVKVIGWSPTPGTTSANIDSSIRVTFDQAVDHASAESLFSIEPSVEGVFSWEGNTMIFNPTNNLGYSASHTVRVSSGVKTVSGLDSNQEFSFSFTTQPKKVEISVPLYRQVNSKECQIVATQMLLAFKGVSKSKTTIFNEMPKESVVCDAENNVWGNPNLGYVGDINGNHDCASGNRGYGVYWNPVSSYMASVGISNQVMRGMSIQQLTDQIEQGHPVMLWWQNGWSTPTDVSWYTPDGQYIYAVNGMHSEIAVGFIGPNNAPSHIIVNDPWRGRRELPISHFTGLWSYFNNTGIVVY
;
A
#
# COMPACT_ATOMS: atom_id res chain seq x y z
N MET A 1 26.63 -61.91 -17.63
CA MET A 1 26.57 -62.94 -18.70
C MET A 1 27.80 -62.86 -19.60
N GLU A 2 28.23 -61.65 -19.98
CA GLU A 2 29.45 -61.42 -20.80
C GLU A 2 30.75 -61.87 -20.13
N SER A 3 30.93 -61.70 -18.82
CA SER A 3 32.13 -62.20 -18.11
C SER A 3 32.26 -63.73 -18.11
N ILE A 4 31.14 -64.45 -18.02
CA ILE A 4 31.09 -65.92 -18.12
C ILE A 4 31.35 -66.36 -19.56
N ASN A 5 30.74 -65.67 -20.55
CA ASN A 5 31.00 -65.93 -21.97
C ASN A 5 32.45 -65.62 -22.36
N TYR A 6 33.04 -64.58 -21.78
CA TYR A 6 34.44 -64.22 -21.92
C TYR A 6 35.34 -65.32 -21.35
N TRP A 7 35.12 -65.72 -20.10
CA TRP A 7 35.91 -66.78 -19.46
C TRP A 7 35.77 -68.11 -20.20
N LEU A 8 34.54 -68.50 -20.57
CA LEU A 8 34.29 -69.70 -21.38
C LEU A 8 34.93 -69.60 -22.77
N SER A 9 34.90 -68.43 -23.42
CA SER A 9 35.54 -68.20 -24.71
C SER A 9 37.07 -68.22 -24.61
N GLN A 10 37.64 -67.65 -23.55
CA GLN A 10 39.07 -67.68 -23.25
C GLN A 10 39.55 -69.11 -23.02
N VAL A 11 38.88 -69.84 -22.12
CA VAL A 11 39.18 -71.25 -21.84
C VAL A 11 38.97 -72.10 -23.09
N SER A 12 37.90 -71.88 -23.86
CA SER A 12 37.67 -72.62 -25.10
C SER A 12 38.75 -72.35 -26.15
N PHE A 13 39.17 -71.10 -26.31
CA PHE A 13 40.22 -70.72 -27.24
C PHE A 13 41.57 -71.29 -26.83
N GLU A 14 41.97 -71.14 -25.56
CA GLU A 14 43.22 -71.67 -25.03
C GLU A 14 43.24 -73.20 -25.04
N LEU A 15 42.11 -73.85 -24.77
CA LEU A 15 41.96 -75.30 -24.86
C LEU A 15 42.06 -75.76 -26.33
N LEU A 16 41.36 -75.12 -27.27
CA LEU A 16 41.41 -75.48 -28.69
C LEU A 16 42.82 -75.28 -29.26
N LEU A 17 43.47 -74.18 -28.90
CA LEU A 17 44.83 -73.86 -29.33
C LEU A 17 45.87 -74.76 -28.64
N GLY A 18 45.68 -75.07 -27.36
CA GLY A 18 46.49 -76.01 -26.60
C GLY A 18 46.38 -77.44 -27.14
N ILE A 19 45.16 -77.89 -27.45
CA ILE A 19 44.91 -79.17 -28.13
C ILE A 19 45.59 -79.18 -29.49
N LEU A 20 45.48 -78.11 -30.28
CA LEU A 20 46.17 -77.99 -31.57
C LEU A 20 47.69 -78.13 -31.40
N VAL A 21 48.30 -77.43 -30.44
CA VAL A 21 49.75 -77.47 -30.19
C VAL A 21 50.19 -78.84 -29.68
N VAL A 22 49.50 -79.40 -28.68
CA VAL A 22 49.82 -80.70 -28.08
C VAL A 22 49.65 -81.83 -29.10
N LEU A 23 48.56 -81.84 -29.87
CA LEU A 23 48.37 -82.81 -30.94
C LEU A 23 49.43 -82.65 -32.03
N SER A 24 49.85 -81.42 -32.34
CA SER A 24 50.94 -81.18 -33.31
C SER A 24 52.25 -81.76 -32.81
N ILE A 25 52.64 -81.47 -31.56
CA ILE A 25 53.87 -82.00 -30.94
C ILE A 25 53.79 -83.52 -30.84
N ALA A 26 52.71 -84.07 -30.28
CA ALA A 26 52.52 -85.51 -30.12
C ALA A 26 52.56 -86.25 -31.45
N LEU A 27 51.94 -85.68 -32.50
CA LEU A 27 51.99 -86.23 -33.85
C LEU A 27 53.42 -86.18 -34.40
N ILE A 28 54.12 -85.04 -34.29
CA ILE A 28 55.52 -84.89 -34.73
C ILE A 28 56.43 -85.88 -33.99
N THR A 29 56.33 -85.96 -32.66
CA THR A 29 57.13 -86.85 -31.82
C THR A 29 56.82 -88.32 -32.10
N TYR A 30 55.54 -88.70 -32.20
CA TYR A 30 55.13 -90.07 -32.55
C TYR A 30 55.65 -90.48 -33.93
N THR A 31 55.50 -89.59 -34.92
CA THR A 31 56.00 -89.82 -36.28
C THR A 31 57.52 -89.94 -36.27
N SER A 32 58.22 -89.05 -35.54
CA SER A 32 59.68 -89.06 -35.43
C SER A 32 60.21 -90.33 -34.75
N ILE A 33 59.61 -90.76 -33.63
CA ILE A 33 59.99 -92.00 -32.91
C ILE A 33 59.71 -93.24 -33.77
N ARG A 34 58.57 -93.29 -34.46
CA ARG A 34 58.22 -94.44 -35.32
C ARG A 34 59.09 -94.50 -36.57
N VAL A 35 59.39 -93.36 -37.20
CA VAL A 35 60.35 -93.27 -38.31
C VAL A 35 61.75 -93.69 -37.84
N TYR A 36 62.17 -93.27 -36.64
CA TYR A 36 63.43 -93.70 -36.04
C TYR A 36 63.48 -95.24 -35.86
N HIS A 37 62.46 -95.85 -35.28
CA HIS A 37 62.39 -97.32 -35.12
C HIS A 37 62.28 -98.09 -36.45
N ILE A 38 61.70 -97.51 -37.50
CA ILE A 38 61.67 -98.11 -38.84
C ILE A 38 63.05 -98.03 -39.52
N THR A 39 63.80 -96.95 -39.28
CA THR A 39 65.12 -96.72 -39.87
C THR A 39 66.27 -97.33 -39.06
N HIS A 40 66.07 -97.67 -37.78
CA HIS A 40 67.05 -98.24 -36.86
C HIS A 40 66.47 -99.45 -36.07
N PRO A 41 66.38 -100.66 -36.66
CA PRO A 41 65.89 -101.86 -35.97
C PRO A 41 66.93 -102.46 -34.99
N ASP A 42 66.47 -102.93 -33.83
CA ASP A 42 67.31 -103.55 -32.78
C ASP A 42 68.01 -104.84 -33.26
N ARG A 43 69.33 -104.94 -33.06
CA ARG A 43 70.19 -106.04 -33.55
C ARG A 43 70.22 -107.31 -32.68
N ASN A 44 69.44 -107.39 -31.60
CA ASN A 44 69.56 -108.48 -30.63
C ASN A 44 68.19 -109.09 -30.26
N LYS A 45 67.59 -109.84 -31.20
CA LYS A 45 66.55 -110.87 -31.00
C LYS A 45 66.15 -111.47 -32.37
N ASP A 46 66.87 -112.50 -32.80
CA ASP A 46 66.46 -113.36 -33.91
C ASP A 46 65.30 -114.26 -33.45
N SER A 47 64.05 -113.89 -33.80
CA SER A 47 62.89 -114.80 -34.01
C SER A 47 61.51 -114.11 -34.03
N HIS A 48 61.38 -112.86 -34.49
CA HIS A 48 60.05 -112.28 -34.79
C HIS A 48 59.98 -111.66 -36.20
N PRO A 49 58.85 -111.84 -36.92
CA PRO A 49 58.74 -111.51 -38.34
C PRO A 49 58.77 -110.00 -38.59
N ARG A 50 59.15 -109.60 -39.82
CA ARG A 50 59.02 -108.21 -40.34
C ARG A 50 57.68 -107.60 -39.89
N PRO A 51 57.64 -106.34 -39.44
CA PRO A 51 56.38 -105.72 -39.03
C PRO A 51 55.38 -105.84 -40.19
N PRO A 52 54.16 -106.37 -39.96
CA PRO A 52 53.22 -106.65 -41.04
C PRO A 52 52.90 -105.35 -41.78
N LYS A 53 52.71 -105.38 -43.12
CA LYS A 53 52.25 -104.20 -43.90
C LYS A 53 51.03 -103.49 -43.26
N ARG A 54 50.23 -104.22 -42.47
CA ARG A 54 49.14 -103.69 -41.64
C ARG A 54 49.60 -102.66 -40.58
N SER A 55 50.77 -102.80 -39.94
CA SER A 55 51.22 -101.84 -38.92
C SER A 55 51.66 -100.50 -39.52
N LEU A 56 52.24 -100.50 -40.72
CA LEU A 56 52.60 -99.28 -41.46
C LEU A 56 51.36 -98.54 -41.97
N LEU A 57 50.35 -99.26 -42.43
CA LEU A 57 49.05 -98.71 -42.82
C LEU A 57 48.28 -98.12 -41.62
N ILE A 58 48.35 -98.75 -40.45
CA ILE A 58 47.74 -98.22 -39.22
C ILE A 58 48.43 -96.93 -38.77
N VAL A 59 49.77 -96.86 -38.81
CA VAL A 59 50.53 -95.63 -38.49
C VAL A 59 50.19 -94.50 -39.47
N ALA A 60 50.15 -94.80 -40.78
CA ALA A 60 49.74 -93.84 -41.79
C ALA A 60 48.29 -93.37 -41.58
N GLY A 61 47.37 -94.28 -41.24
CA GLY A 61 45.98 -93.96 -40.93
C GLY A 61 45.82 -93.06 -39.70
N ILE A 62 46.55 -93.34 -38.61
CA ILE A 62 46.56 -92.50 -37.39
C ILE A 62 47.15 -91.12 -37.70
N ASN A 63 48.23 -91.04 -38.50
CA ASN A 63 48.82 -89.77 -38.87
C ASN A 63 47.91 -88.93 -39.78
N ILE A 64 47.26 -89.56 -40.76
CA ILE A 64 46.28 -88.90 -41.62
C ILE A 64 45.09 -88.40 -40.78
N PHE A 65 44.56 -89.22 -39.88
CA PHE A 65 43.47 -88.83 -38.99
C PHE A 65 43.87 -87.69 -38.05
N GLY A 66 45.08 -87.74 -37.48
CA GLY A 66 45.66 -86.66 -36.67
C GLY A 66 45.85 -85.35 -37.45
N LEU A 67 46.35 -85.42 -38.69
CA LEU A 67 46.47 -84.26 -39.58
C LEU A 67 45.11 -83.70 -39.99
N ILE A 68 44.09 -84.54 -40.19
CA ILE A 68 42.72 -84.09 -40.47
C ILE A 68 42.16 -83.34 -39.26
N ILE A 69 42.32 -83.87 -38.04
CA ILE A 69 41.86 -83.19 -36.81
C ILE A 69 42.61 -81.87 -36.62
N LEU A 70 43.94 -81.86 -36.79
CA LEU A 70 44.74 -80.64 -36.73
C LEU A 70 44.32 -79.62 -37.79
N GLY A 71 44.06 -80.08 -39.02
CA GLY A 71 43.58 -79.25 -40.11
C GLY A 71 42.20 -78.64 -39.82
N LEU A 72 41.27 -79.41 -39.27
CA LEU A 72 39.95 -78.93 -38.87
C LEU A 72 40.01 -77.93 -37.72
N LEU A 73 40.84 -78.17 -36.70
CA LEU A 73 41.07 -77.24 -35.60
C LEU A 73 41.74 -75.94 -36.09
N PHE A 74 42.74 -76.05 -36.95
CA PHE A 74 43.40 -74.91 -37.57
C PHE A 74 42.44 -74.11 -38.46
N GLN A 75 41.63 -74.79 -39.27
CA GLN A 75 40.58 -74.17 -40.08
C GLN A 75 39.55 -73.46 -39.19
N ASN A 76 39.12 -74.09 -38.10
CA ASN A 76 38.17 -73.48 -37.18
C ASN A 76 38.75 -72.27 -36.42
N LEU A 77 40.03 -72.26 -36.07
CA LEU A 77 40.64 -71.12 -35.39
C LEU A 77 40.97 -69.96 -36.35
N PHE A 78 41.42 -70.27 -37.57
CA PHE A 78 42.05 -69.27 -38.43
C PHE A 78 41.36 -68.97 -39.77
N PHE A 79 40.23 -69.61 -40.08
CA PHE A 79 39.48 -69.37 -41.34
C PHE A 79 38.00 -69.03 -41.15
N THR A 80 37.50 -69.12 -39.94
CA THR A 80 36.11 -68.83 -39.58
C THR A 80 35.97 -67.38 -39.13
N TYR A 81 34.79 -66.80 -39.28
CA TYR A 81 34.56 -65.40 -38.97
C TYR A 81 34.69 -65.11 -37.45
N PRO A 82 35.50 -64.10 -37.05
CA PRO A 82 35.67 -63.73 -35.64
C PRO A 82 34.47 -62.97 -35.09
N LYS A 83 34.00 -63.34 -33.90
CA LYS A 83 32.86 -62.70 -33.23
C LYS A 83 33.30 -62.01 -31.95
N MET A 84 32.72 -60.86 -31.63
CA MET A 84 32.91 -60.21 -30.33
C MET A 84 32.32 -61.09 -29.23
N VAL A 85 33.09 -61.33 -28.17
CA VAL A 85 32.68 -62.13 -27.00
C VAL A 85 32.73 -61.35 -25.70
N TYR A 86 33.42 -60.22 -25.70
CA TYR A 86 33.51 -59.30 -24.58
C TYR A 86 33.72 -57.90 -25.12
N THR A 87 33.01 -56.96 -24.51
CA THR A 87 33.15 -55.53 -24.75
C THR A 87 33.17 -54.81 -23.42
N TYR A 88 34.03 -53.81 -23.32
CA TYR A 88 33.98 -52.80 -22.27
C TYR A 88 33.97 -51.42 -22.94
N PRO A 89 33.04 -50.52 -22.60
CA PRO A 89 31.82 -50.78 -21.83
C PRO A 89 30.95 -51.89 -22.45
N ALA A 90 30.02 -52.42 -21.67
CA ALA A 90 29.03 -53.36 -22.18
C ALA A 90 28.05 -52.65 -23.14
N TRP A 91 27.31 -53.43 -23.93
CA TRP A 91 26.36 -52.88 -24.89
C TRP A 91 25.27 -52.06 -24.20
N ASP A 92 25.03 -50.84 -24.67
CA ASP A 92 24.12 -49.82 -24.10
C ASP A 92 24.44 -49.36 -22.66
N ASP A 93 25.60 -49.72 -22.12
CA ASP A 93 26.05 -49.29 -20.78
C ASP A 93 26.72 -47.89 -20.82
N TYR A 94 27.16 -47.39 -19.67
CA TYR A 94 27.85 -46.10 -19.53
C TYR A 94 29.37 -46.25 -19.39
N TRP A 95 30.11 -45.43 -20.12
CA TRP A 95 31.55 -45.28 -19.95
C TRP A 95 31.87 -44.22 -18.90
N ASN A 96 31.85 -44.62 -17.63
CA ASN A 96 32.04 -43.72 -16.48
C ASN A 96 33.48 -43.66 -15.95
N ASP A 97 34.36 -44.54 -16.45
CA ASP A 97 35.77 -44.61 -16.09
C ASP A 97 36.62 -44.60 -17.36
N TYR A 98 37.20 -43.44 -17.66
CA TYR A 98 38.03 -43.22 -18.85
C TYR A 98 39.47 -43.74 -18.69
N ASP A 99 39.89 -44.13 -17.49
CA ASP A 99 41.17 -44.84 -17.29
C ASP A 99 41.09 -46.27 -17.84
N GLN A 100 39.88 -46.83 -17.88
CA GLN A 100 39.59 -48.10 -18.52
C GLN A 100 39.38 -47.90 -20.03
N PRO A 101 40.20 -48.51 -20.89
CA PRO A 101 40.07 -48.36 -22.33
C PRO A 101 38.80 -49.02 -22.85
N ILE A 102 38.25 -48.52 -23.97
CA ILE A 102 37.23 -49.28 -24.69
C ILE A 102 37.89 -50.57 -25.17
N GLU A 103 37.42 -51.72 -24.71
CA GLU A 103 37.99 -53.03 -25.00
C GLU A 103 37.02 -53.88 -25.80
N VAL A 104 37.51 -54.53 -26.86
CA VAL A 104 36.75 -55.52 -27.62
C VAL A 104 37.61 -56.76 -27.79
N VAL A 105 37.09 -57.90 -27.33
CA VAL A 105 37.75 -59.21 -27.46
C VAL A 105 36.94 -60.09 -28.40
N PHE A 106 37.64 -60.69 -29.36
CA PHE A 106 37.05 -61.64 -30.31
C PHE A 106 37.21 -63.08 -29.82
N ASP A 107 36.33 -64.00 -30.22
CA ASP A 107 36.47 -65.43 -29.90
C ASP A 107 37.68 -66.10 -30.56
N ARG A 108 38.21 -65.51 -31.63
CA ARG A 108 39.33 -66.04 -32.42
C ARG A 108 40.16 -64.89 -32.99
N PRO A 109 41.35 -65.18 -33.57
CA PRO A 109 42.23 -64.14 -34.05
C PRO A 109 41.68 -63.32 -35.22
N ILE A 110 42.04 -62.04 -35.23
CA ILE A 110 41.66 -61.06 -36.24
C ILE A 110 42.88 -60.59 -37.04
N ASN A 111 42.65 -60.16 -38.28
CA ASN A 111 43.67 -59.51 -39.10
C ASN A 111 43.71 -57.99 -38.83
N SER A 112 44.55 -57.57 -37.88
CA SER A 112 44.66 -56.15 -37.50
C SER A 112 45.18 -55.23 -38.61
N LYS A 113 45.88 -55.75 -39.63
CA LYS A 113 46.44 -54.92 -40.72
C LYS A 113 45.39 -54.40 -41.70
N LYS A 114 44.22 -55.05 -41.77
CA LYS A 114 43.12 -54.65 -42.66
C LYS A 114 42.00 -53.93 -41.93
N LEU A 115 42.03 -53.94 -40.60
CA LEU A 115 40.98 -53.42 -39.76
C LEU A 115 41.00 -51.89 -39.77
N VAL A 116 39.83 -51.27 -39.96
CA VAL A 116 39.66 -49.82 -39.83
C VAL A 116 38.73 -49.54 -38.66
N LEU A 117 39.19 -48.66 -37.77
CA LEU A 117 38.59 -48.36 -36.47
C LEU A 117 38.15 -46.90 -36.45
N ASN A 118 36.90 -46.64 -36.05
CA ASN A 118 36.39 -45.27 -35.89
C ASN A 118 35.56 -45.16 -34.61
N LEU A 119 35.48 -43.95 -34.08
CA LEU A 119 34.58 -43.59 -32.98
C LEU A 119 33.68 -42.43 -33.42
N SER A 120 32.41 -42.51 -33.04
CA SER A 120 31.44 -41.42 -33.19
C SER A 120 30.84 -41.09 -31.81
N PRO A 121 30.95 -39.86 -31.30
CA PRO A 121 31.68 -38.73 -31.89
C PRO A 121 33.18 -38.99 -31.99
N GLU A 122 33.85 -38.30 -32.94
CA GLU A 122 35.28 -38.42 -33.14
C GLU A 122 36.03 -37.99 -31.88
N THR A 123 36.82 -38.91 -31.32
CA THR A 123 37.55 -38.74 -30.06
C THR A 123 39.01 -39.09 -30.30
N SER A 124 39.91 -38.18 -29.92
CA SER A 124 41.36 -38.41 -30.01
C SER A 124 41.79 -39.52 -29.07
N GLY A 125 42.66 -40.41 -29.52
CA GLY A 125 43.17 -41.51 -28.71
C GLY A 125 44.00 -42.51 -29.50
N THR A 126 44.51 -43.51 -28.79
CA THR A 126 45.38 -44.54 -29.35
C THR A 126 44.73 -45.91 -29.31
N TRP A 127 44.64 -46.56 -30.48
CA TRP A 127 44.25 -47.96 -30.59
C TRP A 127 45.44 -48.89 -30.34
N LYS A 128 45.27 -49.86 -29.43
CA LYS A 128 46.23 -50.90 -29.08
C LYS A 128 45.67 -52.27 -29.50
N PHE A 129 46.56 -53.10 -30.04
CA PHE A 129 46.25 -54.45 -30.50
C PHE A 129 47.00 -55.47 -29.65
N GLU A 130 46.28 -56.32 -28.92
CA GLU A 130 46.90 -57.32 -28.07
C GLU A 130 46.83 -58.71 -28.67
N LYS A 131 47.98 -59.39 -28.59
CA LYS A 131 48.17 -60.73 -29.12
C LYS A 131 47.44 -61.75 -28.25
N ALA A 132 46.83 -62.73 -28.91
CA ALA A 132 46.20 -63.87 -28.24
C ALA A 132 47.21 -64.73 -27.47
N ILE A 133 48.45 -64.83 -27.96
CA ILE A 133 49.59 -65.46 -27.31
C ILE A 133 50.84 -64.62 -27.59
N PRO A 134 51.70 -64.32 -26.59
CA PRO A 134 52.83 -63.38 -26.74
C PRO A 134 53.78 -63.67 -27.91
N PHE A 135 54.03 -64.96 -28.18
CA PHE A 135 54.96 -65.41 -29.22
C PHE A 135 54.32 -65.65 -30.60
N LEU A 136 52.99 -65.55 -30.73
CA LEU A 136 52.30 -65.68 -32.01
C LEU A 136 51.86 -64.31 -32.54
N PRO A 137 51.88 -64.08 -33.87
CA PRO A 137 51.59 -62.76 -34.46
C PRO A 137 50.08 -62.49 -34.60
N PHE A 138 49.24 -63.05 -33.73
CA PHE A 138 47.79 -63.10 -33.89
C PHE A 138 47.09 -62.22 -32.86
N THR A 139 46.46 -61.13 -33.30
CA THR A 139 45.68 -60.23 -32.44
C THR A 139 44.31 -60.82 -32.13
N ARG A 140 43.82 -60.63 -30.91
CA ARG A 140 42.45 -61.03 -30.50
C ARG A 140 41.71 -59.97 -29.71
N THR A 141 42.43 -59.01 -29.14
CA THR A 141 41.86 -57.91 -28.35
C THR A 141 42.26 -56.59 -28.97
N ILE A 142 41.29 -55.68 -29.01
CA ILE A 142 41.47 -54.29 -29.43
C ILE A 142 41.13 -53.40 -28.24
N ARG A 143 41.96 -52.42 -27.94
CA ARG A 143 41.75 -51.44 -26.87
C ARG A 143 41.87 -50.02 -27.42
N PHE A 144 40.94 -49.14 -27.13
CA PHE A 144 41.08 -47.70 -27.37
C PHE A 144 41.35 -46.99 -26.06
N VAL A 145 42.50 -46.33 -25.98
CA VAL A 145 42.83 -45.44 -24.87
C VAL A 145 42.55 -44.01 -25.34
N PRO A 146 41.54 -43.33 -24.81
CA PRO A 146 41.26 -41.93 -25.16
C PRO A 146 42.38 -41.01 -24.68
N ASP A 147 42.74 -40.01 -25.49
CA ASP A 147 43.61 -38.89 -25.07
C ASP A 147 42.80 -37.81 -24.32
N GLU A 148 41.48 -37.77 -24.55
CA GLU A 148 40.53 -36.89 -23.87
C GLU A 148 39.21 -37.62 -23.55
N THR A 149 38.56 -37.24 -22.46
CA THR A 149 37.24 -37.77 -22.07
C THR A 149 36.19 -37.46 -23.14
N VAL A 150 35.23 -38.34 -23.32
CA VAL A 150 34.12 -38.09 -24.25
C VAL A 150 33.16 -37.07 -23.65
N TYR A 151 32.67 -36.15 -24.49
CA TYR A 151 31.69 -35.15 -24.08
C TYR A 151 30.45 -35.83 -23.46
N PRO A 152 29.99 -35.41 -22.26
CA PRO A 152 28.96 -36.14 -21.51
C PRO A 152 27.59 -36.11 -22.20
N GLY A 153 26.75 -37.10 -21.89
CA GLY A 153 25.38 -37.22 -22.40
C GLY A 153 25.27 -37.58 -23.90
N ASN A 154 26.32 -38.17 -24.49
CA ASN A 154 26.33 -38.59 -25.89
C ASN A 154 26.29 -40.10 -26.02
N LYS A 155 25.66 -40.56 -27.11
CA LYS A 155 25.81 -41.94 -27.56
C LYS A 155 27.17 -42.10 -28.26
N VAL A 156 27.94 -43.10 -27.85
CA VAL A 156 29.24 -43.42 -28.42
C VAL A 156 29.14 -44.71 -29.21
N ILE A 157 29.62 -44.68 -30.45
CA ILE A 157 29.64 -45.83 -31.34
C ILE A 157 31.08 -46.09 -31.77
N ALA A 158 31.64 -47.21 -31.32
CA ALA A 158 32.89 -47.76 -31.84
C ALA A 158 32.58 -48.63 -33.06
N TYR A 159 33.04 -48.21 -34.24
CA TYR A 159 32.74 -48.84 -35.51
C TYR A 159 33.98 -49.56 -36.07
N PHE A 160 33.83 -50.85 -36.37
CA PHE A 160 34.90 -51.73 -36.82
C PHE A 160 34.58 -52.23 -38.23
N THR A 161 35.32 -51.79 -39.24
CA THR A 161 35.14 -52.30 -40.63
C THR A 161 36.27 -53.21 -41.04
N HIS A 162 36.00 -54.07 -42.03
CA HIS A 162 36.96 -55.04 -42.55
C HIS A 162 37.42 -56.07 -41.51
N VAL A 163 36.54 -56.40 -40.56
CA VAL A 163 36.77 -57.47 -39.57
C VAL A 163 36.89 -58.79 -40.34
N THR A 164 38.08 -59.39 -40.30
CA THR A 164 38.42 -60.64 -41.01
C THR A 164 39.29 -61.51 -40.11
N ASN A 165 39.25 -62.83 -40.33
CA ASN A 165 40.23 -63.73 -39.70
C ASN A 165 41.59 -63.59 -40.41
N VAL A 166 42.66 -64.03 -39.75
CA VAL A 166 44.06 -63.97 -40.18
C VAL A 166 44.27 -64.54 -41.60
N PHE A 167 43.69 -65.70 -41.93
CA PHE A 167 43.88 -66.33 -43.25
C PHE A 167 42.65 -66.29 -44.16
N ASN A 168 41.44 -66.09 -43.63
CA ASN A 168 40.24 -65.92 -44.46
C ASN A 168 39.88 -64.43 -44.60
N THR A 169 40.34 -63.83 -45.70
CA THR A 169 40.12 -62.40 -45.99
C THR A 169 38.95 -62.12 -46.92
N PHE A 170 38.20 -63.13 -47.35
CA PHE A 170 37.05 -62.97 -48.27
C PHE A 170 35.74 -62.69 -47.53
N GLN A 171 35.67 -62.99 -46.23
CA GLN A 171 34.52 -62.69 -45.37
C GLN A 171 34.82 -61.45 -44.54
N ASN A 172 34.68 -60.26 -45.14
CA ASN A 172 34.70 -59.00 -44.41
C ASN A 172 33.31 -58.69 -43.85
N ARG A 173 33.24 -58.21 -42.61
CA ARG A 173 32.02 -57.65 -42.04
C ARG A 173 32.32 -56.37 -41.29
N GLU A 174 31.25 -55.65 -41.04
CA GLU A 174 31.21 -54.49 -40.17
C GLU A 174 30.63 -54.94 -38.84
N GLU A 175 31.27 -54.53 -37.77
CA GLU A 175 30.84 -54.77 -36.39
C GLU A 175 30.83 -53.42 -35.67
N PHE A 176 29.97 -53.27 -34.66
CA PHE A 176 29.96 -52.05 -33.87
C PHE A 176 29.63 -52.34 -32.40
N LEU A 177 30.13 -51.47 -31.54
CA LEU A 177 29.81 -51.42 -30.12
C LEU A 177 29.18 -50.07 -29.83
N GLN A 178 27.98 -50.08 -29.25
CA GLN A 178 27.24 -48.89 -28.83
C GLN A 178 27.19 -48.84 -27.31
N PHE A 179 27.45 -47.67 -26.74
CA PHE A 179 27.36 -47.36 -25.32
C PHE A 179 27.13 -45.84 -25.16
N ASN A 180 27.02 -45.35 -23.93
CA ASN A 180 26.79 -43.95 -23.61
C ASN A 180 28.03 -43.36 -22.91
N SER A 181 28.34 -42.09 -23.16
CA SER A 181 29.23 -41.34 -22.27
C SER A 181 28.52 -41.00 -20.97
N VAL A 182 29.29 -40.65 -19.95
CA VAL A 182 28.76 -40.29 -18.62
C VAL A 182 27.61 -39.26 -18.71
N GLU A 183 26.55 -39.47 -17.94
CA GLU A 183 25.41 -38.56 -17.86
C GLU A 183 25.68 -37.38 -16.93
N LEU A 184 25.14 -36.22 -17.30
CA LEU A 184 25.18 -35.05 -16.44
C LEU A 184 24.29 -35.26 -15.21
N PRO A 185 24.78 -34.96 -14.00
CA PRO A 185 23.96 -34.99 -12.80
C PRO A 185 22.80 -34.00 -12.90
N THR A 186 21.62 -34.43 -12.44
CA THR A 186 20.43 -33.57 -12.32
C THR A 186 20.19 -33.20 -10.87
N VAL A 187 19.63 -32.03 -10.60
CA VAL A 187 19.28 -31.62 -9.22
C VAL A 187 17.93 -32.23 -8.85
N LEU A 188 17.94 -33.14 -7.85
CA LEU A 188 16.75 -33.83 -7.35
C LEU A 188 15.96 -32.97 -6.36
N SER A 189 16.65 -32.28 -5.45
CA SER A 189 16.04 -31.45 -4.41
C SER A 189 16.99 -30.36 -3.94
N SER A 190 16.46 -29.42 -3.17
CA SER A 190 17.23 -28.36 -2.53
C SER A 190 16.83 -28.20 -1.08
N THR A 191 17.77 -27.74 -0.26
CA THR A 191 17.47 -27.15 1.06
C THR A 191 17.81 -25.67 0.98
N PRO A 192 16.91 -24.74 1.35
CA PRO A 192 15.49 -24.97 1.63
C PRO A 192 14.75 -25.52 0.39
N GLU A 193 13.56 -26.07 0.61
CA GLU A 193 12.70 -26.50 -0.50
C GLU A 193 12.24 -25.30 -1.34
N ARG A 194 11.95 -25.56 -2.62
CA ARG A 194 11.47 -24.52 -3.54
C ARG A 194 10.17 -23.90 -3.03
N ASN A 195 10.12 -22.57 -3.02
CA ASN A 195 9.04 -21.71 -2.54
C ASN A 195 8.81 -21.78 -1.01
N SER A 196 9.81 -22.21 -0.25
CA SER A 196 9.76 -22.13 1.21
C SER A 196 9.60 -20.68 1.67
N LYS A 197 8.85 -20.51 2.77
CA LYS A 197 8.65 -19.22 3.45
C LYS A 197 9.31 -19.27 4.82
N ALA A 198 9.62 -18.09 5.37
CA ALA A 198 10.23 -17.94 6.68
C ALA A 198 11.53 -18.75 6.82
N VAL A 199 12.36 -18.77 5.77
CA VAL A 199 13.66 -19.42 5.80
C VAL A 199 14.59 -18.66 6.74
N HIS A 200 15.16 -19.36 7.72
CA HIS A 200 16.09 -18.78 8.69
C HIS A 200 17.30 -18.16 7.99
N VAL A 201 17.82 -17.05 8.53
CA VAL A 201 18.94 -16.32 7.93
C VAL A 201 20.23 -17.15 7.86
N ASP A 202 20.40 -18.10 8.77
CA ASP A 202 21.54 -19.04 8.80
C ASP A 202 21.27 -20.37 8.06
N GLN A 203 20.20 -20.45 7.27
CA GLN A 203 19.86 -21.68 6.54
C GLN A 203 20.97 -22.04 5.54
N GLU A 204 21.54 -23.25 5.67
CA GLU A 204 22.42 -23.82 4.65
C GLU A 204 21.65 -24.02 3.33
N ILE A 205 22.26 -23.60 2.22
CA ILE A 205 21.71 -23.78 0.88
C ILE A 205 22.43 -24.92 0.18
N THR A 206 21.72 -26.02 -0.06
CA THR A 206 22.26 -27.24 -0.66
C THR A 206 21.40 -27.73 -1.82
N PHE A 207 22.04 -28.38 -2.80
CA PHE A 207 21.40 -29.00 -3.95
C PHE A 207 21.81 -30.47 -4.02
N GLN A 208 20.84 -31.37 -3.84
CA GLN A 208 21.06 -32.80 -3.96
C GLN A 208 21.05 -33.21 -5.43
N LEU A 209 22.11 -33.87 -5.89
CA LEU A 209 22.28 -34.38 -7.25
C LEU A 209 21.75 -35.81 -7.39
N SER A 210 21.47 -36.23 -8.63
CA SER A 210 21.05 -37.60 -8.97
C SER A 210 22.14 -38.64 -8.77
N HIS A 211 23.39 -38.21 -8.88
CA HIS A 211 24.59 -39.01 -8.67
C HIS A 211 25.77 -38.07 -8.39
N ARG A 212 26.87 -38.65 -7.89
CA ARG A 212 28.12 -37.95 -7.62
C ARG A 212 28.59 -37.15 -8.85
N GLU A 213 28.92 -35.89 -8.66
CA GLU A 213 29.55 -35.09 -9.71
C GLU A 213 30.96 -35.61 -10.04
N GLY A 214 31.48 -35.24 -11.21
CA GLY A 214 32.85 -35.53 -11.58
C GLY A 214 33.44 -34.44 -12.45
N ASP A 215 34.68 -34.64 -12.89
CA ASP A 215 35.45 -33.62 -13.61
C ASP A 215 34.90 -33.27 -15.02
N TYR A 216 33.85 -33.98 -15.45
CA TYR A 216 33.12 -33.77 -16.70
C TYR A 216 32.03 -32.69 -16.61
N VAL A 217 31.85 -32.03 -15.46
CA VAL A 217 30.90 -30.92 -15.28
C VAL A 217 31.50 -29.79 -14.44
N ASP A 218 31.23 -28.55 -14.86
CA ASP A 218 31.45 -27.34 -14.05
C ASP A 218 30.10 -26.76 -13.63
N TRP A 219 30.10 -26.04 -12.51
CA TRP A 219 28.89 -25.45 -11.94
C TRP A 219 29.06 -23.96 -11.74
N GLU A 220 28.06 -23.22 -12.17
CA GLU A 220 27.95 -21.79 -11.93
C GLU A 220 26.59 -21.47 -11.33
N PHE A 221 26.49 -20.38 -10.59
CA PHE A 221 25.21 -19.90 -10.09
C PHE A 221 24.98 -18.43 -10.44
N LYS A 222 23.72 -18.02 -10.40
CA LYS A 222 23.31 -16.62 -10.44
C LYS A 222 22.22 -16.41 -9.40
N THR A 223 22.39 -15.41 -8.55
CA THR A 223 21.39 -14.98 -7.58
C THR A 223 20.83 -13.60 -7.97
N ASN A 224 19.61 -13.29 -7.55
CA ASN A 224 19.04 -11.94 -7.63
C ASN A 224 19.60 -11.00 -6.54
N LYS A 225 20.41 -11.51 -5.61
CA LYS A 225 21.08 -10.75 -4.56
C LYS A 225 22.56 -10.56 -4.89
N GLU A 226 23.13 -9.42 -4.53
CA GLU A 226 24.56 -9.13 -4.74
C GLU A 226 25.44 -9.61 -3.58
N ASP A 227 24.88 -10.40 -2.65
CA ASP A 227 25.61 -10.92 -1.51
C ASP A 227 26.73 -11.88 -1.99
N PRO A 228 28.00 -11.69 -1.57
CA PRO A 228 29.09 -12.57 -1.93
C PRO A 228 28.79 -14.02 -1.52
N ALA A 229 28.91 -14.94 -2.47
CA ALA A 229 28.68 -16.36 -2.24
C ALA A 229 29.56 -17.20 -3.17
N GLN A 230 29.81 -18.44 -2.77
CA GLN A 230 30.60 -19.40 -3.54
C GLN A 230 29.97 -20.79 -3.50
N LEU A 231 30.12 -21.52 -4.60
CA LEU A 231 29.80 -22.95 -4.63
C LEU A 231 30.96 -23.72 -4.01
N LEU A 232 30.66 -24.54 -3.00
CA LEU A 232 31.56 -25.52 -2.46
C LEU A 232 31.21 -26.89 -3.04
N ARG A 233 32.24 -27.54 -3.56
CA ARG A 233 32.23 -28.85 -4.18
C ARG A 233 33.18 -29.74 -3.38
N ASP A 234 32.71 -30.89 -2.92
CA ASP A 234 33.47 -31.81 -2.06
C ASP A 234 33.49 -33.26 -2.60
N ASP A 235 33.39 -33.41 -3.92
CA ASP A 235 33.23 -34.68 -4.63
C ASP A 235 32.09 -35.56 -4.07
N SER A 236 31.04 -34.95 -3.52
CA SER A 236 29.82 -35.65 -3.11
C SER A 236 28.73 -35.56 -4.19
N ASP A 237 27.54 -36.09 -3.87
CA ASP A 237 26.31 -35.86 -4.63
C ASP A 237 25.55 -34.61 -4.13
N VAL A 238 26.22 -33.69 -3.44
CA VAL A 238 25.63 -32.45 -2.90
C VAL A 238 26.49 -31.24 -3.29
N ILE A 239 25.85 -30.23 -3.87
CA ILE A 239 26.48 -28.91 -4.07
C ILE A 239 26.01 -27.99 -2.96
N LYS A 240 26.96 -27.33 -2.28
CA LYS A 240 26.65 -26.32 -1.26
C LYS A 240 26.89 -24.93 -1.80
N LEU A 241 25.93 -24.02 -1.59
CA LEU A 241 26.11 -22.60 -1.84
C LEU A 241 26.27 -21.89 -0.50
N VAL A 242 27.45 -21.29 -0.28
CA VAL A 242 27.80 -20.63 0.97
C VAL A 242 27.92 -19.13 0.74
N PHE A 243 27.09 -18.37 1.45
CA PHE A 243 27.17 -16.91 1.51
C PHE A 243 28.26 -16.49 2.52
N GLU A 244 28.97 -15.40 2.26
CA GLU A 244 29.99 -14.86 3.18
C GLU A 244 29.40 -14.26 4.45
N SER A 245 28.09 -13.98 4.45
CA SER A 245 27.32 -13.48 5.59
C SER A 245 25.97 -14.19 5.65
N PRO A 246 25.30 -14.22 6.81
CA PRO A 246 23.93 -14.71 6.89
C PRO A 246 23.01 -14.06 5.86
N LEU A 247 22.00 -14.80 5.41
CA LEU A 247 20.99 -14.28 4.49
C LEU A 247 20.30 -13.08 5.13
N LYS A 248 19.90 -12.11 4.31
CA LYS A 248 19.13 -10.97 4.81
C LYS A 248 17.69 -11.39 5.09
N GLN A 249 17.15 -10.99 6.24
CA GLN A 249 15.73 -11.13 6.56
C GLN A 249 14.85 -10.22 5.68
N ASN A 250 13.55 -10.50 5.59
CA ASN A 250 12.57 -9.79 4.75
C ASN A 250 12.86 -9.84 3.24
N GLU A 251 13.53 -10.89 2.75
CA GLU A 251 14.02 -10.94 1.38
C GLU A 251 13.56 -12.17 0.60
N ASN A 252 13.40 -12.00 -0.71
CA ASN A 252 13.14 -13.09 -1.64
C ASN A 252 14.42 -13.43 -2.41
N TYR A 253 14.93 -14.64 -2.20
CA TYR A 253 16.11 -15.15 -2.89
C TYR A 253 15.68 -15.99 -4.09
N VAL A 254 16.27 -15.71 -5.26
CA VAL A 254 16.13 -16.50 -6.50
C VAL A 254 17.52 -16.90 -6.95
N ILE A 255 17.82 -18.19 -6.87
CA ILE A 255 19.11 -18.78 -7.15
C ILE A 255 18.98 -19.73 -8.33
N LYS A 256 19.65 -19.41 -9.43
CA LYS A 256 19.73 -20.22 -10.63
C LYS A 256 21.05 -20.95 -10.65
N LEU A 257 20.99 -22.28 -10.65
CA LEU A 257 22.15 -23.14 -10.79
C LEU A 257 22.29 -23.57 -12.26
N TYR A 258 23.50 -23.48 -12.77
CA TYR A 258 23.85 -23.81 -14.14
C TYR A 258 24.93 -24.86 -14.19
N GLN A 259 24.76 -25.83 -15.08
CA GLN A 259 25.77 -26.84 -15.37
C GLN A 259 26.43 -26.56 -16.72
N ILE A 260 27.73 -26.80 -16.80
CA ILE A 260 28.54 -26.63 -18.01
C ILE A 260 29.25 -27.97 -18.26
N PRO A 261 28.88 -28.71 -19.32
CA PRO A 261 29.52 -29.98 -19.62
C PRO A 261 30.94 -29.76 -20.17
N LEU A 262 31.88 -30.53 -19.64
CA LEU A 262 33.32 -30.45 -19.91
C LEU A 262 33.84 -31.73 -20.58
N ALA A 263 34.89 -31.59 -21.38
CA ALA A 263 35.81 -32.67 -21.71
C ALA A 263 37.23 -32.29 -21.28
N GLN A 264 38.00 -33.27 -20.82
CA GLN A 264 39.33 -33.09 -20.27
C GLN A 264 40.33 -34.08 -20.87
N SER A 265 41.62 -33.72 -20.83
CA SER A 265 42.73 -34.62 -21.14
C SER A 265 42.84 -35.72 -20.09
N THR A 266 42.88 -36.98 -20.52
CA THR A 266 42.92 -38.15 -19.61
C THR A 266 44.24 -38.30 -18.84
N GLY A 267 45.31 -37.61 -19.28
CA GLY A 267 46.60 -37.64 -18.59
C GLY A 267 46.88 -36.42 -17.70
N SER A 268 46.44 -35.22 -18.12
CA SER A 268 46.75 -33.96 -17.41
C SER A 268 45.58 -33.37 -16.63
N GLY A 269 44.34 -33.80 -16.89
CA GLY A 269 43.13 -33.20 -16.32
C GLY A 269 42.81 -31.80 -16.87
N GLU A 270 43.56 -31.32 -17.86
CA GLU A 270 43.30 -30.01 -18.47
C GLU A 270 42.01 -30.04 -19.30
N ILE A 271 41.18 -29.00 -19.14
CA ILE A 271 39.92 -28.85 -19.89
C ILE A 271 40.23 -28.65 -21.38
N THR A 272 39.82 -29.59 -22.23
CA THR A 272 40.00 -29.53 -23.68
C THR A 272 38.79 -28.92 -24.39
N LYS A 273 37.57 -29.13 -23.87
CA LYS A 273 36.32 -28.56 -24.42
C LYS A 273 35.38 -28.10 -23.31
N LYS A 274 34.78 -26.93 -23.48
CA LYS A 274 33.65 -26.42 -22.68
C LYS A 274 32.45 -26.26 -23.59
N GLY A 275 31.28 -26.79 -23.23
CA GLY A 275 30.07 -26.50 -24.00
C GLY A 275 29.20 -25.42 -23.41
N GLN A 276 27.95 -25.41 -23.85
CA GLN A 276 27.01 -24.36 -23.51
C GLN A 276 26.53 -24.50 -22.08
N LYS A 277 26.45 -23.36 -21.39
CA LYS A 277 25.85 -23.22 -20.07
C LYS A 277 24.36 -23.54 -20.14
N GLN A 278 23.91 -24.49 -19.31
CA GLN A 278 22.51 -24.94 -19.23
C GLN A 278 21.96 -24.66 -17.83
N GLU A 279 20.74 -24.13 -17.73
CA GLU A 279 20.06 -23.97 -16.43
C GLU A 279 19.64 -25.35 -15.93
N ALA A 280 20.20 -25.78 -14.80
CA ALA A 280 19.93 -27.06 -14.19
C ALA A 280 18.78 -26.98 -13.16
N TYR A 281 18.74 -25.89 -12.39
CA TYR A 281 17.74 -25.71 -11.34
C TYR A 281 17.51 -24.22 -11.01
N THR A 282 16.27 -23.86 -10.66
CA THR A 282 15.95 -22.57 -10.06
C THR A 282 15.35 -22.82 -8.66
N LEU A 283 16.01 -22.30 -7.63
CA LEU A 283 15.54 -22.24 -6.25
C LEU A 283 15.00 -20.84 -5.97
N GLN A 284 13.80 -20.77 -5.40
CA GLN A 284 13.21 -19.53 -4.90
C GLN A 284 12.73 -19.74 -3.46
N PHE A 285 12.97 -18.80 -2.56
CA PHE A 285 12.43 -18.83 -1.19
C PHE A 285 12.37 -17.43 -0.58
N GLU A 286 11.59 -17.28 0.49
CA GLU A 286 11.44 -16.06 1.28
C GLU A 286 12.07 -16.27 2.66
N THR A 287 12.95 -15.35 3.08
CA THR A 287 13.56 -15.40 4.42
C THR A 287 12.57 -14.96 5.50
N VAL A 288 12.92 -15.25 6.76
CA VAL A 288 12.17 -14.79 7.94
C VAL A 288 11.88 -13.30 7.87
N THR A 289 10.71 -12.91 8.35
CA THR A 289 10.31 -11.52 8.48
C THR A 289 10.76 -10.93 9.81
N THR A 290 11.06 -9.63 9.84
CA THR A 290 11.20 -8.91 11.11
C THR A 290 9.89 -9.04 11.88
N PRO A 291 9.91 -9.43 13.17
CA PRO A 291 8.69 -9.46 13.96
C PRO A 291 8.15 -8.04 14.11
N LEU A 292 7.00 -7.79 13.48
CA LEU A 292 6.34 -6.50 13.50
C LEU A 292 5.28 -6.46 14.61
N VAL A 293 5.13 -5.28 15.21
CA VAL A 293 4.08 -5.00 16.18
C VAL A 293 2.85 -4.53 15.43
N SER A 294 1.78 -5.32 15.49
CA SER A 294 0.50 -5.06 14.82
C SER A 294 -0.31 -4.00 15.55
N SER A 295 -0.30 -4.03 16.89
CA SER A 295 -0.97 -3.03 17.72
C SER A 295 -0.36 -2.91 19.11
N MET A 296 -0.47 -1.73 19.69
CA MET A 296 -0.08 -1.44 21.06
C MET A 296 -1.20 -0.65 21.72
N THR A 297 -1.62 -1.06 22.90
CA THR A 297 -2.65 -0.38 23.68
C THR A 297 -2.21 -0.26 25.13
N PRO A 298 -2.56 0.84 25.82
CA PRO A 298 -3.35 1.99 25.37
C PRO A 298 -2.53 2.99 24.50
N GLN A 299 -3.20 3.92 23.82
CA GLN A 299 -2.55 5.02 23.07
C GLN A 299 -3.25 6.36 23.32
N GLY A 300 -2.51 7.47 23.22
CA GLY A 300 -3.06 8.81 23.39
C GLY A 300 -3.15 9.26 24.85
N GLY A 301 -4.01 10.23 25.14
CA GLY A 301 -4.16 10.83 26.48
C GLY A 301 -5.51 10.51 27.13
N GLY A 302 -5.62 10.81 28.43
CA GLY A 302 -6.86 10.56 29.18
C GLY A 302 -7.03 9.10 29.62
N ILE A 303 -5.95 8.32 29.61
CA ILE A 303 -6.00 6.88 29.86
C ILE A 303 -6.25 6.59 31.34
N SER A 304 -7.09 5.59 31.61
CA SER A 304 -7.35 5.14 32.97
C SER A 304 -6.06 4.70 33.66
N PRO A 305 -5.79 5.13 34.91
CA PRO A 305 -4.64 4.66 35.67
C PRO A 305 -4.67 3.16 35.99
N ALA A 306 -5.82 2.50 35.83
CA ALA A 306 -5.98 1.06 36.00
C ALA A 306 -5.74 0.25 34.71
N THR A 307 -5.30 0.88 33.63
CA THR A 307 -5.05 0.21 32.34
C THR A 307 -3.94 -0.84 32.45
N SER A 308 -4.05 -1.89 31.65
CA SER A 308 -2.92 -2.78 31.33
C SER A 308 -2.34 -2.38 29.98
N ILE A 309 -1.08 -2.76 29.75
CA ILE A 309 -0.41 -2.63 28.45
C ILE A 309 -0.61 -3.94 27.69
N ARG A 310 -0.98 -3.84 26.42
CA ARG A 310 -1.11 -4.98 25.51
C ARG A 310 -0.42 -4.67 24.19
N ILE A 311 0.47 -5.55 23.78
CA ILE A 311 1.24 -5.50 22.54
C ILE A 311 0.89 -6.76 21.74
N GLU A 312 0.44 -6.58 20.51
CA GLU A 312 0.13 -7.66 19.58
C GLU A 312 1.15 -7.64 18.44
N PHE A 313 1.66 -8.82 18.10
CA PHE A 313 2.67 -9.03 17.07
C PHE A 313 2.02 -9.69 15.84
N ASP A 314 2.59 -9.43 14.66
CA ASP A 314 2.17 -10.03 13.39
C ASP A 314 2.61 -11.51 13.25
N ASP A 315 3.62 -11.92 14.02
CA ASP A 315 4.20 -13.27 14.02
C ASP A 315 4.28 -13.83 15.45
N ALA A 316 4.36 -15.16 15.57
CA ALA A 316 4.65 -15.82 16.85
C ALA A 316 6.05 -15.42 17.34
N MET A 317 6.18 -15.13 18.64
CA MET A 317 7.39 -14.56 19.25
C MET A 317 8.16 -15.54 20.12
N ASP A 318 9.48 -15.40 20.20
CA ASP A 318 10.23 -15.88 21.36
C ASP A 318 9.90 -14.97 22.56
N LYS A 319 9.09 -15.52 23.47
CA LYS A 319 8.62 -14.83 24.67
C LYS A 319 9.75 -14.28 25.52
N THR A 320 10.83 -15.04 25.68
CA THR A 320 11.97 -14.64 26.53
C THR A 320 12.67 -13.42 25.95
N SER A 321 12.78 -13.34 24.61
CA SER A 321 13.38 -12.19 23.93
C SER A 321 12.58 -10.90 24.18
N VAL A 322 11.25 -10.98 24.07
CA VAL A 322 10.34 -9.85 24.28
C VAL A 322 10.30 -9.42 25.75
N GLU A 323 10.23 -10.38 26.67
CA GLU A 323 10.22 -10.13 28.12
C GLU A 323 11.47 -9.39 28.60
N ASN A 324 12.64 -9.79 28.11
CA ASN A 324 13.92 -9.15 28.45
C ASN A 324 14.07 -7.76 27.81
N ALA A 325 13.46 -7.54 26.65
CA ALA A 325 13.53 -6.28 25.92
C ALA A 325 12.48 -5.24 26.40
N PHE A 326 11.43 -5.67 27.10
CA PHE A 326 10.35 -4.79 27.54
C PHE A 326 10.76 -3.88 28.70
N THR A 327 10.51 -2.59 28.54
CA THR A 327 10.66 -1.59 29.60
C THR A 327 9.50 -0.59 29.60
N ILE A 328 9.19 -0.07 30.79
CA ILE A 328 8.20 0.98 31.03
C ILE A 328 8.85 2.12 31.81
N SER A 329 8.62 3.36 31.37
CA SER A 329 9.12 4.58 32.02
C SER A 329 7.97 5.57 32.22
N PRO A 330 7.73 6.10 33.44
CA PRO A 330 8.43 5.79 34.69
C PRO A 330 8.34 4.30 35.11
N PRO A 331 9.39 3.75 35.74
CA PRO A 331 9.39 2.34 36.16
C PRO A 331 8.20 2.01 37.05
N THR A 332 7.39 1.06 36.61
CA THR A 332 6.18 0.63 37.33
C THR A 332 6.15 -0.89 37.40
N PRO A 333 6.23 -1.49 38.60
CA PRO A 333 6.19 -2.94 38.74
C PRO A 333 4.85 -3.53 38.30
N GLY A 334 4.88 -4.74 37.74
CA GLY A 334 3.72 -5.43 37.18
C GLY A 334 4.05 -6.86 36.79
N THR A 335 3.05 -7.56 36.28
CA THR A 335 3.14 -8.96 35.86
C THR A 335 2.98 -9.08 34.35
N ILE A 336 3.84 -9.88 33.73
CA ILE A 336 3.75 -10.24 32.32
C ILE A 336 2.82 -11.45 32.16
N ASN A 337 1.92 -11.41 31.18
CA ASN A 337 1.16 -12.56 30.73
C ASN A 337 1.15 -12.62 29.20
N TRP A 338 0.95 -13.81 28.65
CA TRP A 338 0.84 -14.04 27.21
C TRP A 338 -0.48 -14.70 26.85
N GLU A 339 -1.12 -14.22 25.79
CA GLU A 339 -2.23 -14.91 25.12
C GLU A 339 -1.69 -15.55 23.84
N GLY A 340 -1.49 -16.87 23.85
CA GLY A 340 -0.76 -17.56 22.79
C GLY A 340 0.70 -17.13 22.72
N ASP A 341 1.25 -16.98 21.52
CA ASP A 341 2.63 -16.56 21.26
C ASP A 341 2.73 -15.19 20.55
N THR A 342 1.59 -14.51 20.33
CA THR A 342 1.50 -13.27 19.55
C THR A 342 1.01 -12.07 20.36
N ILE A 343 0.51 -12.26 21.58
CA ILE A 343 -0.04 -11.18 22.41
C ILE A 343 0.68 -11.16 23.75
N PHE A 344 1.47 -10.10 23.94
CA PHE A 344 2.13 -9.77 25.21
C PHE A 344 1.25 -8.80 26.00
N THR A 345 1.04 -9.07 27.29
CA THR A 345 0.35 -8.17 28.20
C THR A 345 1.19 -7.88 29.44
N TYR A 346 1.20 -6.63 29.87
CA TYR A 346 1.81 -6.19 31.11
C TYR A 346 0.76 -5.52 31.99
N ALA A 347 0.46 -6.14 33.13
CA ALA A 347 -0.50 -5.63 34.11
C ALA A 347 0.25 -4.99 35.28
N PRO A 348 0.21 -3.64 35.43
CA PRO A 348 0.79 -2.96 36.59
C PRO A 348 0.23 -3.51 37.91
N SER A 349 1.09 -3.66 38.91
CA SER A 349 0.74 -4.19 40.24
C SER A 349 -0.05 -3.20 41.10
N SER A 350 0.00 -1.92 40.75
CA SER A 350 -0.77 -0.82 41.32
C SER A 350 -1.24 0.11 40.21
N GLN A 351 -2.19 0.98 40.51
CA GLN A 351 -2.62 2.02 39.56
C GLN A 351 -1.42 2.89 39.16
N LEU A 352 -1.35 3.20 37.87
CA LEU A 352 -0.39 4.14 37.32
C LEU A 352 -0.56 5.53 37.96
N SER A 353 0.50 6.34 37.96
CA SER A 353 0.39 7.74 38.38
C SER A 353 -0.49 8.51 37.40
N LYS A 354 -1.38 9.37 37.91
CA LYS A 354 -2.22 10.29 37.11
C LYS A 354 -1.38 11.40 36.47
N ALA A 355 -1.89 12.04 35.43
CA ALA A 355 -1.21 13.11 34.69
C ALA A 355 0.26 12.77 34.34
N THR A 356 0.52 11.53 33.98
CA THR A 356 1.88 11.00 33.77
C THR A 356 1.96 10.41 32.36
N ASN A 357 2.98 10.83 31.62
CA ASN A 357 3.31 10.25 30.32
C ASN A 357 4.15 8.99 30.56
N TYR A 358 3.63 7.84 30.12
CA TYR A 358 4.30 6.56 30.16
C TYR A 358 4.85 6.21 28.78
N THR A 359 6.13 5.89 28.72
CA THR A 359 6.78 5.36 27.52
C THR A 359 7.05 3.88 27.71
N ILE A 360 6.59 3.09 26.75
CA ILE A 360 6.89 1.67 26.63
C ILE A 360 7.93 1.49 25.52
N THR A 361 8.97 0.74 25.83
CA THR A 361 10.03 0.43 24.89
C THR A 361 10.24 -1.08 24.84
N LEU A 362 10.18 -1.65 23.64
CA LEU A 362 10.79 -2.94 23.32
C LEU A 362 12.15 -2.64 22.70
N GLN A 363 13.23 -3.02 23.37
CA GLN A 363 14.59 -2.85 22.82
C GLN A 363 14.77 -3.60 21.49
N GLU A 364 15.77 -3.20 20.70
CA GLU A 364 16.16 -3.95 19.50
C GLU A 364 16.59 -5.38 19.85
N GLY A 365 16.46 -6.30 18.89
CA GLY A 365 16.86 -7.70 19.08
C GLY A 365 15.77 -8.65 19.57
N ILE A 366 14.49 -8.23 19.65
CA ILE A 366 13.38 -9.17 19.90
C ILE A 366 13.22 -10.11 18.70
N GLN A 367 12.87 -11.37 18.97
CA GLN A 367 12.92 -12.44 17.98
C GLN A 367 11.55 -13.09 17.77
N SER A 368 11.20 -13.40 16.52
CA SER A 368 10.07 -14.29 16.22
C SER A 368 10.45 -15.75 16.49
N SER A 369 9.47 -16.63 16.69
CA SER A 369 9.69 -18.07 16.82
C SER A 369 10.31 -18.68 15.55
N ALA A 370 10.21 -18.00 14.40
CA ALA A 370 10.85 -18.38 13.16
C ALA A 370 12.31 -17.88 13.06
N GLY A 371 12.78 -17.01 13.96
CA GLY A 371 14.15 -16.51 14.04
C GLY A 371 14.39 -15.15 13.37
N GLY A 372 13.35 -14.43 12.94
CA GLY A 372 13.47 -13.04 12.50
C GLY A 372 13.71 -12.11 13.68
N ILE A 373 14.49 -11.04 13.50
CA ILE A 373 14.98 -10.19 14.60
C ILE A 373 14.66 -8.72 14.33
N THR A 374 14.27 -7.91 15.32
CA THR A 374 14.13 -6.46 15.11
C THR A 374 15.47 -5.74 15.03
N ASP A 375 15.61 -4.88 14.02
CA ASP A 375 16.82 -4.06 13.80
C ASP A 375 16.82 -2.74 14.58
N SER A 376 15.72 -2.41 15.27
CA SER A 376 15.60 -1.17 16.04
C SER A 376 14.60 -1.30 17.19
N ALA A 377 14.76 -0.47 18.22
CA ALA A 377 13.84 -0.42 19.35
C ALA A 377 12.47 0.16 18.95
N ILE A 378 11.41 -0.48 19.42
CA ILE A 378 10.03 -0.05 19.20
C ILE A 378 9.57 0.73 20.43
N ASN A 379 9.08 1.96 20.22
CA ASN A 379 8.70 2.86 21.29
C ASN A 379 7.29 3.40 21.04
N TYR A 380 6.47 3.44 22.10
CA TYR A 380 5.22 4.20 22.10
C TYR A 380 4.96 4.81 23.46
N SER A 381 4.08 5.80 23.49
CA SER A 381 3.70 6.47 24.74
C SER A 381 2.20 6.71 24.85
N PHE A 382 1.75 6.83 26.09
CA PHE A 382 0.39 7.22 26.45
C PHE A 382 0.40 8.08 27.72
N GLU A 383 -0.59 8.94 27.87
CA GLU A 383 -0.74 9.81 29.04
C GLU A 383 -1.94 9.38 29.87
N THR A 384 -1.71 9.12 31.15
CA THR A 384 -2.80 8.86 32.09
C THR A 384 -3.62 10.11 32.33
N ILE A 385 -4.90 9.92 32.61
CA ILE A 385 -5.87 10.99 32.87
C ILE A 385 -5.35 11.97 33.94
N GLY A 386 -5.45 13.27 33.63
CA GLY A 386 -4.98 14.36 34.48
C GLY A 386 -6.09 15.13 35.15
N ALA A 387 -5.80 16.39 35.49
CA ALA A 387 -6.80 17.31 36.04
C ALA A 387 -7.92 17.57 35.03
N VAL A 388 -9.17 17.63 35.51
CA VAL A 388 -10.32 17.96 34.64
C VAL A 388 -10.15 19.32 33.98
N LYS A 389 -10.57 19.39 32.72
CA LYS A 389 -10.56 20.59 31.90
C LYS A 389 -11.95 20.83 31.32
N VAL A 390 -12.26 22.08 31.03
CA VAL A 390 -13.41 22.43 30.19
C VAL A 390 -12.98 22.42 28.73
N ILE A 391 -13.63 21.60 27.93
CA ILE A 391 -13.37 21.42 26.49
C ILE A 391 -14.44 22.06 25.60
N GLY A 392 -15.55 22.52 26.19
CA GLY A 392 -16.64 23.14 25.44
C GLY A 392 -17.46 24.13 26.28
N TRP A 393 -17.92 25.17 25.61
CA TRP A 393 -18.82 26.17 26.16
C TRP A 393 -19.96 26.44 25.18
N SER A 394 -21.15 26.71 25.70
CA SER A 394 -22.25 27.30 24.93
C SER A 394 -22.93 28.38 25.79
N PRO A 395 -23.14 29.62 25.30
CA PRO A 395 -22.68 30.15 24.01
C PRO A 395 -21.16 30.07 23.84
N THR A 396 -20.68 30.10 22.59
CA THR A 396 -19.25 30.11 22.30
C THR A 396 -18.60 31.36 22.92
N PRO A 397 -17.38 31.28 23.50
CA PRO A 397 -16.69 32.43 24.06
C PRO A 397 -16.56 33.57 23.05
N GLY A 398 -16.92 34.79 23.46
CA GLY A 398 -16.90 35.99 22.62
C GLY A 398 -18.12 36.19 21.71
N THR A 399 -19.16 35.33 21.79
CA THR A 399 -20.43 35.54 21.06
C THR A 399 -21.01 36.91 21.38
N THR A 400 -21.40 37.70 20.37
CA THR A 400 -21.93 39.08 20.56
C THR A 400 -23.45 39.20 20.43
N SER A 401 -24.14 38.14 20.00
CA SER A 401 -25.58 38.13 19.77
C SER A 401 -26.22 36.81 20.20
N ALA A 402 -25.96 36.37 21.43
CA ALA A 402 -26.61 35.20 22.00
C ALA A 402 -28.11 35.45 22.24
N ASN A 403 -28.96 34.43 22.12
CA ASN A 403 -30.36 34.59 22.48
C ASN A 403 -30.50 34.88 23.98
N ILE A 404 -31.48 35.71 24.34
CA ILE A 404 -31.70 36.13 25.73
C ILE A 404 -32.18 34.99 26.64
N ASP A 405 -32.67 33.89 26.07
CA ASP A 405 -33.14 32.68 26.74
C ASP A 405 -32.14 31.51 26.61
N SER A 406 -30.90 31.79 26.17
CA SER A 406 -29.89 30.75 25.96
C SER A 406 -29.53 30.05 27.27
N SER A 407 -29.57 28.71 27.25
CA SER A 407 -28.93 27.90 28.29
C SER A 407 -27.40 28.05 28.23
N ILE A 408 -26.75 28.03 29.38
CA ILE A 408 -25.29 28.05 29.49
C ILE A 408 -24.80 26.61 29.66
N ARG A 409 -23.90 26.16 28.79
CA ARG A 409 -23.36 24.80 28.79
C ARG A 409 -21.86 24.84 29.05
N VAL A 410 -21.39 23.94 29.92
CA VAL A 410 -19.97 23.73 30.25
C VAL A 410 -19.67 22.24 30.09
N THR A 411 -18.86 21.88 29.10
CA THR A 411 -18.51 20.49 28.80
C THR A 411 -17.11 20.17 29.33
N PHE A 412 -17.03 19.17 30.21
CA PHE A 412 -15.78 18.67 30.79
C PHE A 412 -15.17 17.54 29.95
N ASP A 413 -13.84 17.38 29.99
CA ASP A 413 -13.12 16.31 29.30
C ASP A 413 -13.30 14.92 29.92
N GLN A 414 -13.88 14.86 31.12
CA GLN A 414 -14.11 13.65 31.89
C GLN A 414 -15.34 13.80 32.79
N ALA A 415 -15.79 12.68 33.37
CA ALA A 415 -16.87 12.69 34.33
C ALA A 415 -16.45 13.40 35.64
N VAL A 416 -17.33 14.29 36.12
CA VAL A 416 -17.15 15.09 37.33
C VAL A 416 -18.24 14.80 38.34
N ASP A 417 -17.99 15.10 39.61
CA ASP A 417 -19.05 15.16 40.62
C ASP A 417 -19.91 16.41 40.37
N HIS A 418 -21.18 16.19 40.05
CA HIS A 418 -22.09 17.26 39.63
C HIS A 418 -22.29 18.32 40.72
N ALA A 419 -22.46 17.90 41.98
CA ALA A 419 -22.67 18.83 43.09
C ALA A 419 -21.48 19.76 43.30
N SER A 420 -20.25 19.24 43.15
CA SER A 420 -19.04 20.06 43.22
C SER A 420 -18.98 21.10 42.09
N ALA A 421 -19.27 20.70 40.85
CA ALA A 421 -19.22 21.60 39.70
C ALA A 421 -20.29 22.71 39.80
N GLU A 422 -21.52 22.34 40.18
CA GLU A 422 -22.62 23.29 40.39
C GLU A 422 -22.30 24.30 41.49
N SER A 423 -21.71 23.85 42.61
CA SER A 423 -21.34 24.74 43.73
C SER A 423 -20.23 25.73 43.39
N LEU A 424 -19.46 25.48 42.32
CA LEU A 424 -18.35 26.32 41.85
C LEU A 424 -18.73 27.18 40.63
N PHE A 425 -19.94 27.03 40.09
CA PHE A 425 -20.43 27.81 38.96
C PHE A 425 -20.90 29.20 39.41
N SER A 426 -20.57 30.23 38.62
CA SER A 426 -21.15 31.56 38.75
C SER A 426 -21.31 32.24 37.39
N ILE A 427 -22.27 33.16 37.31
CA ILE A 427 -22.50 34.06 36.18
C ILE A 427 -22.61 35.49 36.70
N GLU A 428 -21.98 36.44 36.01
CA GLU A 428 -22.03 37.88 36.29
C GLU A 428 -22.55 38.64 35.05
N PRO A 429 -23.59 39.49 35.16
CA PRO A 429 -24.44 39.72 36.33
C PRO A 429 -25.10 38.46 36.87
N SER A 430 -25.35 38.41 38.18
CA SER A 430 -26.00 37.24 38.79
C SER A 430 -27.39 37.01 38.21
N VAL A 431 -27.64 35.77 37.75
CA VAL A 431 -28.91 35.31 37.20
C VAL A 431 -29.34 34.05 37.94
N GLU A 432 -30.61 33.98 38.34
CA GLU A 432 -31.19 32.76 38.92
C GLU A 432 -31.42 31.71 37.83
N GLY A 433 -31.11 30.44 38.11
CA GLY A 433 -31.26 29.35 37.15
C GLY A 433 -31.28 27.97 37.81
N VAL A 434 -31.55 26.96 37.00
CA VAL A 434 -31.56 25.55 37.41
C VAL A 434 -30.53 24.75 36.61
N PHE A 435 -29.83 23.85 37.31
CA PHE A 435 -28.87 22.96 36.67
C PHE A 435 -29.51 21.67 36.16
N SER A 436 -28.94 21.15 35.08
CA SER A 436 -29.23 19.86 34.47
C SER A 436 -27.96 19.33 33.80
N TRP A 437 -27.89 18.05 33.47
CA TRP A 437 -26.69 17.42 32.94
C TRP A 437 -26.97 16.53 31.73
N GLU A 438 -26.02 16.53 30.79
CA GLU A 438 -26.00 15.68 29.61
C GLU A 438 -24.59 15.10 29.43
N GLY A 439 -24.37 13.85 29.87
CA GLY A 439 -23.04 13.25 29.94
C GLY A 439 -22.10 14.09 30.80
N ASN A 440 -20.95 14.51 30.24
CA ASN A 440 -19.98 15.39 30.91
C ASN A 440 -20.32 16.88 30.76
N THR A 441 -21.54 17.25 30.34
CA THR A 441 -21.94 18.64 30.13
C THR A 441 -22.87 19.11 31.22
N MET A 442 -22.43 20.12 31.98
CA MET A 442 -23.26 20.88 32.90
C MET A 442 -24.07 21.93 32.12
N ILE A 443 -25.37 21.99 32.34
CA ILE A 443 -26.29 22.90 31.67
C ILE A 443 -26.99 23.74 32.74
N PHE A 444 -26.70 25.04 32.76
CA PHE A 444 -27.40 26.03 33.56
C PHE A 444 -28.49 26.69 32.72
N ASN A 445 -29.75 26.55 33.13
CA ASN A 445 -30.90 27.15 32.47
C ASN A 445 -31.38 28.37 33.28
N PRO A 446 -31.16 29.60 32.79
CA PRO A 446 -31.70 30.80 33.42
C PRO A 446 -33.23 30.73 33.60
N THR A 447 -33.74 31.12 34.77
CA THR A 447 -35.18 31.22 35.03
C THR A 447 -35.82 32.45 34.40
N ASN A 448 -35.03 33.50 34.20
CA ASN A 448 -35.43 34.75 33.55
C ASN A 448 -34.51 35.04 32.36
N ASN A 449 -34.99 35.84 31.41
CA ASN A 449 -34.19 36.29 30.27
C ASN A 449 -32.93 37.02 30.75
N LEU A 450 -31.80 36.74 30.09
CA LEU A 450 -30.46 37.29 30.33
C LEU A 450 -30.33 38.80 30.04
N GLY A 451 -31.43 39.49 29.73
CA GLY A 451 -31.42 40.88 29.28
C GLY A 451 -30.93 41.05 27.85
N TYR A 452 -31.23 42.18 27.23
CA TYR A 452 -30.76 42.53 25.87
C TYR A 452 -29.46 43.32 25.94
N SER A 453 -28.56 43.09 24.97
CA SER A 453 -27.25 43.75 24.90
C SER A 453 -26.45 43.66 26.21
N ALA A 454 -26.68 42.62 27.00
CA ALA A 454 -26.04 42.40 28.28
C ALA A 454 -24.81 41.52 28.09
N SER A 455 -23.67 41.94 28.65
CA SER A 455 -22.44 41.16 28.70
C SER A 455 -22.49 40.27 29.95
N HIS A 456 -22.32 38.96 29.75
CA HIS A 456 -22.28 37.96 30.81
C HIS A 456 -20.90 37.32 30.87
N THR A 457 -20.36 37.17 32.07
CA THR A 457 -19.14 36.41 32.35
C THR A 457 -19.51 35.20 33.19
N VAL A 458 -19.23 34.01 32.67
CA VAL A 458 -19.44 32.74 33.35
C VAL A 458 -18.09 32.26 33.91
N ARG A 459 -18.13 31.70 35.11
CA ARG A 459 -16.97 31.11 35.79
C ARG A 459 -17.34 29.76 36.40
N VAL A 460 -16.36 28.86 36.41
CA VAL A 460 -16.35 27.65 37.23
C VAL A 460 -15.03 27.67 37.99
N SER A 461 -15.09 27.96 39.29
CA SER A 461 -13.89 28.10 40.13
C SER A 461 -13.10 26.79 40.23
N SER A 462 -11.85 26.87 40.70
CA SER A 462 -11.02 25.67 40.91
C SER A 462 -11.58 24.76 41.99
N GLY A 463 -11.27 23.47 41.92
CA GLY A 463 -11.69 22.45 42.89
C GLY A 463 -12.82 21.53 42.42
N VAL A 464 -13.20 21.56 41.13
CA VAL A 464 -14.19 20.64 40.55
C VAL A 464 -13.70 19.21 40.77
N LYS A 465 -14.50 18.41 41.48
CA LYS A 465 -14.15 17.04 41.84
C LYS A 465 -14.38 16.10 40.67
N THR A 466 -13.47 15.16 40.45
CA THR A 466 -13.55 14.19 39.35
C THR A 466 -13.90 12.79 39.83
N VAL A 467 -14.49 11.99 38.94
CA VAL A 467 -14.74 10.56 39.21
C VAL A 467 -13.45 9.73 39.09
N SER A 468 -12.62 10.04 38.09
CA SER A 468 -11.45 9.23 37.73
C SER A 468 -10.13 10.01 37.72
N GLY A 469 -10.10 11.24 37.23
CA GLY A 469 -8.89 12.05 37.09
C GLY A 469 -8.45 12.78 38.36
N LEU A 470 -7.79 13.92 38.16
CA LEU A 470 -7.47 14.85 39.24
C LEU A 470 -8.49 15.98 39.25
N ASP A 471 -8.74 16.54 40.43
CA ASP A 471 -9.62 17.70 40.58
C ASP A 471 -9.08 18.92 39.81
N SER A 472 -9.95 19.85 39.42
CA SER A 472 -9.49 21.08 38.77
C SER A 472 -8.62 21.88 39.72
N ASN A 473 -7.46 22.34 39.24
CA ASN A 473 -6.53 23.18 39.99
C ASN A 473 -6.55 24.66 39.56
N GLN A 474 -7.41 25.01 38.60
CA GLN A 474 -7.57 26.34 38.04
C GLN A 474 -9.05 26.67 37.80
N GLU A 475 -9.37 27.96 37.76
CA GLU A 475 -10.68 28.47 37.36
C GLU A 475 -10.83 28.40 35.83
N PHE A 476 -12.05 28.13 35.38
CA PHE A 476 -12.47 28.23 33.98
C PHE A 476 -13.41 29.44 33.82
N SER A 477 -13.18 30.29 32.82
CA SER A 477 -14.05 31.46 32.58
C SER A 477 -14.23 31.76 31.10
N PHE A 478 -15.42 32.25 30.72
CA PHE A 478 -15.69 32.83 29.40
C PHE A 478 -16.72 33.95 29.49
N SER A 479 -16.81 34.78 28.44
CA SER A 479 -17.83 35.84 28.34
C SER A 479 -18.59 35.78 27.01
N PHE A 480 -19.83 36.25 27.02
CA PHE A 480 -20.67 36.43 25.84
C PHE A 480 -21.61 37.64 26.03
N THR A 481 -22.16 38.16 24.93
CA THR A 481 -23.14 39.25 24.92
C THR A 481 -24.43 38.78 24.26
N THR A 482 -25.57 39.14 24.86
CA THR A 482 -26.88 38.83 24.30
C THR A 482 -27.27 39.78 23.17
N GLN A 483 -28.18 39.33 22.30
CA GLN A 483 -28.72 40.11 21.19
C GLN A 483 -29.35 41.44 21.65
N PRO A 484 -29.37 42.48 20.80
CA PRO A 484 -30.05 43.73 21.10
C PRO A 484 -31.57 43.60 21.10
N LYS A 485 -32.26 44.49 21.82
CA LYS A 485 -33.72 44.61 21.78
C LYS A 485 -34.13 45.09 20.39
N LYS A 486 -35.13 44.45 19.80
CA LYS A 486 -35.72 44.85 18.52
C LYS A 486 -37.20 45.13 18.74
N VAL A 487 -37.62 46.38 18.47
CA VAL A 487 -39.01 46.83 18.61
C VAL A 487 -39.55 47.14 17.22
N GLU A 488 -40.73 46.61 16.88
CA GLU A 488 -41.37 46.82 15.60
C GLU A 488 -42.89 46.92 15.70
N ILE A 489 -43.46 47.82 14.93
CA ILE A 489 -44.89 48.00 14.70
C ILE A 489 -45.23 47.39 13.35
N SER A 490 -46.31 46.61 13.30
CA SER A 490 -46.80 45.96 12.08
C SER A 490 -47.64 46.90 11.22
N VAL A 491 -47.00 47.94 10.66
CA VAL A 491 -47.64 48.82 9.66
C VAL A 491 -47.62 48.12 8.28
N PRO A 492 -48.76 48.02 7.58
CA PRO A 492 -48.80 47.48 6.22
C PRO A 492 -47.88 48.26 5.27
N LEU A 493 -47.21 47.56 4.34
CA LEU A 493 -46.34 48.18 3.34
C LEU A 493 -47.06 48.24 1.99
N TYR A 494 -47.28 49.45 1.47
CA TYR A 494 -47.76 49.70 0.11
C TYR A 494 -46.67 50.29 -0.77
N ARG A 495 -46.63 49.96 -2.06
CA ARG A 495 -45.63 50.53 -2.98
C ARG A 495 -46.21 51.71 -3.75
N GLN A 496 -45.44 52.78 -3.86
CA GLN A 496 -45.73 53.86 -4.79
C GLN A 496 -45.39 53.42 -6.22
N VAL A 497 -46.13 53.94 -7.19
CA VAL A 497 -45.87 53.70 -8.62
C VAL A 497 -45.19 54.92 -9.24
N ASN A 498 -45.66 56.12 -8.87
CA ASN A 498 -45.13 57.38 -9.40
C ASN A 498 -44.19 58.07 -8.42
N SER A 499 -43.28 58.91 -8.92
CA SER A 499 -42.21 59.50 -8.12
C SER A 499 -42.68 60.52 -7.07
N LYS A 500 -43.91 61.04 -7.17
CA LYS A 500 -44.47 62.07 -6.27
C LYS A 500 -45.59 61.57 -5.35
N GLU A 501 -45.77 60.25 -5.29
CA GLU A 501 -46.83 59.60 -4.50
C GLU A 501 -46.43 59.30 -3.04
N CYS A 502 -45.18 59.55 -2.63
CA CYS A 502 -44.66 59.02 -1.36
C CYS A 502 -45.46 59.47 -0.13
N GLN A 503 -45.89 60.73 -0.06
CA GLN A 503 -46.73 61.20 1.05
C GLN A 503 -48.11 60.54 1.04
N ILE A 504 -48.69 60.34 -0.14
CA ILE A 504 -50.02 59.75 -0.32
C ILE A 504 -50.00 58.27 0.07
N VAL A 505 -48.98 57.53 -0.37
CA VAL A 505 -48.85 56.09 -0.07
C VAL A 505 -48.42 55.85 1.37
N ALA A 506 -47.56 56.70 1.95
CA ALA A 506 -47.29 56.66 3.39
C ALA A 506 -48.56 56.97 4.22
N THR A 507 -49.37 57.94 3.80
CA THR A 507 -50.69 58.18 4.41
C THR A 507 -51.59 56.95 4.30
N GLN A 508 -51.60 56.28 3.14
CA GLN A 508 -52.36 55.04 2.93
C GLN A 508 -51.95 53.94 3.92
N MET A 509 -50.65 53.74 4.13
CA MET A 509 -50.13 52.77 5.11
C MET A 509 -50.58 53.08 6.53
N LEU A 510 -50.52 54.36 6.94
CA LEU A 510 -50.96 54.79 8.28
C LEU A 510 -52.48 54.65 8.47
N LEU A 511 -53.29 54.99 7.47
CA LEU A 511 -54.73 54.77 7.51
C LEU A 511 -55.04 53.28 7.62
N ALA A 512 -54.39 52.43 6.82
CA ALA A 512 -54.58 50.98 6.87
C ALA A 512 -54.15 50.39 8.23
N PHE A 513 -53.05 50.88 8.82
CA PHE A 513 -52.62 50.51 10.17
C PHE A 513 -53.70 50.81 11.22
N LYS A 514 -54.46 51.90 11.05
CA LYS A 514 -55.59 52.26 11.92
C LYS A 514 -56.93 51.68 11.47
N GLY A 515 -56.93 50.73 10.53
CA GLY A 515 -58.12 50.03 10.05
C GLY A 515 -58.97 50.80 9.03
N VAL A 516 -58.48 51.94 8.52
CA VAL A 516 -59.17 52.75 7.50
C VAL A 516 -58.64 52.39 6.12
N SER A 517 -59.43 51.67 5.32
CA SER A 517 -59.06 51.29 3.96
C SER A 517 -59.46 52.36 2.95
N LYS A 518 -58.47 53.13 2.47
CA LYS A 518 -58.63 54.05 1.33
C LYS A 518 -57.58 53.79 0.25
N SER A 519 -57.96 53.97 -1.00
CA SER A 519 -57.02 53.87 -2.13
C SER A 519 -56.15 55.14 -2.19
N LYS A 520 -54.92 55.02 -2.73
CA LYS A 520 -54.06 56.19 -2.98
C LYS A 520 -54.77 57.27 -3.80
N THR A 521 -55.60 56.89 -4.78
CA THR A 521 -56.36 57.83 -5.62
C THR A 521 -57.42 58.58 -4.81
N THR A 522 -58.13 57.88 -3.92
CA THR A 522 -59.10 58.49 -3.00
C THR A 522 -58.40 59.49 -2.08
N ILE A 523 -57.29 59.08 -1.47
CA ILE A 523 -56.50 59.94 -0.57
C ILE A 523 -56.03 61.20 -1.31
N PHE A 524 -55.44 61.05 -2.49
CA PHE A 524 -54.98 62.17 -3.29
C PHE A 524 -56.13 63.13 -3.71
N ASN A 525 -57.31 62.59 -4.01
CA ASN A 525 -58.44 63.41 -4.44
C ASN A 525 -59.11 64.19 -3.30
N GLU A 526 -59.13 63.63 -2.10
CA GLU A 526 -59.71 64.26 -0.92
C GLU A 526 -58.73 65.19 -0.19
N MET A 527 -57.42 65.05 -0.41
CA MET A 527 -56.41 65.92 0.18
C MET A 527 -56.48 67.32 -0.42
N PRO A 528 -56.28 68.40 0.37
CA PRO A 528 -56.21 69.76 -0.15
C PRO A 528 -55.16 69.89 -1.26
N LYS A 529 -55.45 70.69 -2.29
CA LYS A 529 -54.58 70.92 -3.46
C LYS A 529 -54.33 72.41 -3.62
N GLU A 530 -53.10 72.76 -3.97
CA GLU A 530 -52.70 74.12 -4.30
C GLU A 530 -52.82 74.35 -5.81
N SER A 531 -53.61 75.36 -6.21
CA SER A 531 -53.88 75.65 -7.62
C SER A 531 -52.90 76.65 -8.25
N VAL A 532 -51.89 77.12 -7.51
CA VAL A 532 -50.89 78.05 -8.03
C VAL A 532 -50.01 77.33 -9.07
N VAL A 533 -50.00 77.83 -10.30
CA VAL A 533 -49.14 77.33 -11.39
C VAL A 533 -47.70 77.76 -11.12
N CYS A 534 -46.71 76.91 -11.44
CA CYS A 534 -45.31 77.29 -11.24
C CYS A 534 -44.91 78.43 -12.20
N ASP A 535 -44.38 79.50 -11.63
CA ASP A 535 -43.70 80.58 -12.33
C ASP A 535 -42.20 80.42 -12.15
N ALA A 536 -41.54 79.82 -13.16
CA ALA A 536 -40.11 79.58 -13.15
C ALA A 536 -39.28 80.87 -13.24
N GLU A 537 -39.80 81.90 -13.91
CA GLU A 537 -39.08 83.15 -14.16
C GLU A 537 -38.98 83.98 -12.87
N ASN A 538 -40.05 83.98 -12.07
CA ASN A 538 -40.11 84.72 -10.80
C ASN A 538 -39.84 83.86 -9.56
N ASN A 539 -39.59 82.55 -9.73
CA ASN A 539 -39.43 81.57 -8.65
C ASN A 539 -40.62 81.56 -7.67
N VAL A 540 -41.85 81.60 -8.21
CA VAL A 540 -43.09 81.63 -7.44
C VAL A 540 -43.92 80.35 -7.68
N TRP A 541 -44.42 79.72 -6.61
CA TRP A 541 -45.27 78.52 -6.71
C TRP A 541 -46.16 78.29 -5.47
N GLY A 542 -46.94 77.20 -5.43
CA GLY A 542 -47.94 76.92 -4.39
C GLY A 542 -47.36 76.59 -3.01
N ASN A 543 -48.19 76.65 -1.97
CA ASN A 543 -47.73 76.42 -0.59
C ASN A 543 -48.00 74.97 -0.12
N PRO A 544 -46.96 74.12 0.02
CA PRO A 544 -47.14 72.71 0.39
C PRO A 544 -47.65 72.51 1.82
N ASN A 545 -47.66 73.55 2.66
CA ASN A 545 -48.28 73.52 3.99
C ASN A 545 -49.81 73.72 3.95
N LEU A 546 -50.37 74.13 2.81
CA LEU A 546 -51.81 74.34 2.62
C LEU A 546 -52.44 73.23 1.77
N GLY A 547 -51.70 72.64 0.83
CA GLY A 547 -52.17 71.52 0.02
C GLY A 547 -51.07 70.91 -0.86
N TYR A 548 -51.44 69.91 -1.65
CA TYR A 548 -50.54 69.27 -2.60
C TYR A 548 -50.16 70.21 -3.74
N VAL A 549 -48.86 70.39 -3.98
CA VAL A 549 -48.29 71.31 -4.98
C VAL A 549 -47.80 70.53 -6.20
N GLY A 550 -48.37 70.85 -7.36
CA GLY A 550 -47.99 70.29 -8.66
C GLY A 550 -48.72 69.01 -9.06
N ASP A 551 -48.27 68.38 -10.15
CA ASP A 551 -48.82 67.12 -10.65
C ASP A 551 -48.18 65.92 -9.92
N ILE A 552 -49.00 64.95 -9.53
CA ILE A 552 -48.57 63.66 -8.95
C ILE A 552 -47.78 62.79 -9.93
N ASN A 553 -47.96 63.02 -11.23
CA ASN A 553 -47.19 62.41 -12.31
C ASN A 553 -46.12 63.35 -12.88
N GLY A 554 -45.93 64.52 -12.27
CA GLY A 554 -45.05 65.56 -12.76
C GLY A 554 -43.56 65.29 -12.57
N ASN A 555 -42.75 65.87 -13.44
CA ASN A 555 -41.30 65.92 -13.33
C ASN A 555 -40.84 67.06 -12.39
N HIS A 556 -39.54 67.27 -12.23
CA HIS A 556 -38.97 68.34 -11.41
C HIS A 556 -38.90 69.71 -12.12
N ASP A 557 -39.26 69.78 -13.40
CA ASP A 557 -39.07 70.96 -14.25
C ASP A 557 -40.32 71.86 -14.32
N CYS A 558 -40.21 73.10 -13.85
CA CYS A 558 -41.27 74.12 -13.98
C CYS A 558 -41.54 74.52 -15.43
N ALA A 559 -40.49 74.58 -16.26
CA ALA A 559 -40.62 75.08 -17.63
C ALA A 559 -41.43 74.13 -18.52
N SER A 560 -41.49 72.84 -18.16
CA SER A 560 -42.27 71.81 -18.85
C SER A 560 -43.80 71.89 -18.65
N GLY A 561 -44.29 72.75 -17.74
CA GLY A 561 -45.70 72.84 -17.37
C GLY A 561 -46.25 71.64 -16.58
N ASN A 562 -45.40 70.62 -16.32
CA ASN A 562 -45.77 69.39 -15.62
C ASN A 562 -44.86 69.16 -14.40
N ARG A 563 -44.71 70.18 -13.53
CA ARG A 563 -43.91 70.05 -12.30
C ARG A 563 -44.71 69.44 -11.17
N GLY A 564 -44.12 68.49 -10.47
CA GLY A 564 -44.65 67.89 -9.23
C GLY A 564 -43.69 68.07 -8.07
N TYR A 565 -44.18 68.45 -6.89
CA TYR A 565 -43.36 68.48 -5.67
C TYR A 565 -43.93 67.60 -4.57
N GLY A 566 -45.22 67.76 -4.24
CA GLY A 566 -45.87 67.03 -3.17
C GLY A 566 -46.49 67.93 -2.12
N VAL A 567 -46.61 67.42 -0.90
CA VAL A 567 -47.33 68.07 0.21
C VAL A 567 -46.52 67.95 1.50
N TYR A 568 -46.64 68.94 2.39
CA TYR A 568 -46.05 68.89 3.73
C TYR A 568 -47.00 68.31 4.76
N TRP A 569 -46.52 68.23 5.99
CA TRP A 569 -47.16 67.52 7.09
C TRP A 569 -48.52 68.11 7.50
N ASN A 570 -48.77 69.42 7.38
CA ASN A 570 -50.00 70.04 7.88
C ASN A 570 -51.27 69.55 7.14
N PRO A 571 -51.33 69.55 5.79
CA PRO A 571 -52.50 69.03 5.07
C PRO A 571 -52.68 67.52 5.27
N VAL A 572 -51.57 66.77 5.36
CA VAL A 572 -51.59 65.31 5.60
C VAL A 572 -52.15 65.00 6.99
N SER A 573 -51.67 65.69 8.02
CA SER A 573 -52.17 65.60 9.41
C SER A 573 -53.65 65.94 9.51
N SER A 574 -54.06 67.05 8.88
CA SER A 574 -55.45 67.50 8.84
C SER A 574 -56.37 66.51 8.13
N TYR A 575 -55.89 65.91 7.03
CA TYR A 575 -56.60 64.87 6.31
C TYR A 575 -56.76 63.59 7.15
N MET A 576 -55.70 63.12 7.81
CA MET A 576 -55.80 61.98 8.73
C MET A 576 -56.80 62.25 9.86
N ALA A 577 -56.79 63.47 10.43
CA ALA A 577 -57.75 63.88 11.45
C ALA A 577 -59.21 63.91 10.92
N SER A 578 -59.43 64.38 9.68
CA SER A 578 -60.78 64.45 9.09
C SER A 578 -61.40 63.06 8.84
N VAL A 579 -60.58 62.02 8.70
CA VAL A 579 -61.02 60.62 8.61
C VAL A 579 -60.95 59.88 9.95
N GLY A 580 -60.83 60.62 11.07
CA GLY A 580 -60.93 60.09 12.42
C GLY A 580 -59.64 59.54 13.03
N ILE A 581 -58.48 59.81 12.43
CA ILE A 581 -57.18 59.34 12.95
C ILE A 581 -56.53 60.42 13.81
N SER A 582 -56.38 60.12 15.10
CA SER A 582 -55.63 60.95 16.04
C SER A 582 -54.15 60.98 15.65
N ASN A 583 -53.59 62.17 15.49
CA ASN A 583 -52.21 62.35 15.07
C ASN A 583 -51.68 63.72 15.50
N GLN A 584 -50.36 63.87 15.55
CA GLN A 584 -49.69 65.12 15.89
C GLN A 584 -48.47 65.37 15.00
N VAL A 585 -48.40 66.58 14.42
CA VAL A 585 -47.19 67.08 13.77
C VAL A 585 -46.17 67.44 14.85
N MET A 586 -44.96 66.89 14.74
CA MET A 586 -43.83 67.21 15.60
C MET A 586 -42.64 67.64 14.76
N ARG A 587 -41.95 68.71 15.18
CA ARG A 587 -40.77 69.28 14.52
C ARG A 587 -39.61 69.32 15.50
N GLY A 588 -38.40 69.16 15.00
CA GLY A 588 -37.19 69.11 15.83
C GLY A 588 -37.17 67.89 16.76
N MET A 589 -37.83 66.79 16.37
CA MET A 589 -37.93 65.60 17.20
C MET A 589 -36.53 64.99 17.41
N SER A 590 -36.22 64.61 18.65
CA SER A 590 -35.02 63.84 18.96
C SER A 590 -35.21 62.35 18.59
N ILE A 591 -34.11 61.62 18.42
CA ILE A 591 -34.18 60.17 18.20
C ILE A 591 -34.90 59.46 19.33
N GLN A 592 -34.65 59.86 20.58
CA GLN A 592 -35.33 59.28 21.74
C GLN A 592 -36.84 59.52 21.70
N GLN A 593 -37.27 60.74 21.34
CA GLN A 593 -38.71 61.01 21.19
C GLN A 593 -39.35 60.14 20.10
N LEU A 594 -38.63 59.90 18.98
CA LEU A 594 -39.09 59.02 17.91
C LEU A 594 -39.24 57.58 18.41
N THR A 595 -38.22 57.03 19.04
CA THR A 595 -38.23 55.64 19.54
C THR A 595 -39.20 55.45 20.69
N ASP A 596 -39.40 56.44 21.56
CA ASP A 596 -40.42 56.40 22.61
C ASP A 596 -41.83 56.29 22.03
N GLN A 597 -42.13 57.00 20.91
CA GLN A 597 -43.40 56.83 20.20
C GLN A 597 -43.54 55.43 19.60
N ILE A 598 -42.49 54.93 18.94
CA ILE A 598 -42.49 53.59 18.35
C ILE A 598 -42.68 52.51 19.42
N GLU A 599 -42.03 52.67 20.58
CA GLU A 599 -42.15 51.74 21.71
C GLU A 599 -43.55 51.75 22.34
N GLN A 600 -44.26 52.88 22.27
CA GLN A 600 -45.67 53.00 22.64
C GLN A 600 -46.64 52.49 21.56
N GLY A 601 -46.13 52.01 20.42
CA GLY A 601 -46.94 51.50 19.31
C GLY A 601 -47.42 52.56 18.33
N HIS A 602 -46.89 53.78 18.39
CA HIS A 602 -47.23 54.88 17.50
C HIS A 602 -46.22 55.00 16.35
N PRO A 603 -46.57 54.65 15.11
CA PRO A 603 -45.68 54.85 13.97
C PRO A 603 -45.57 56.34 13.61
N VAL A 604 -44.43 56.72 13.04
CA VAL A 604 -44.15 58.13 12.70
C VAL A 604 -43.87 58.26 11.21
N MET A 605 -44.69 59.04 10.51
CA MET A 605 -44.42 59.41 9.12
C MET A 605 -43.39 60.54 9.08
N LEU A 606 -42.35 60.36 8.28
CA LEU A 606 -41.18 61.24 8.19
C LEU A 606 -41.26 62.14 6.95
N TRP A 607 -40.72 63.35 7.03
CA TRP A 607 -40.33 64.14 5.87
C TRP A 607 -38.81 64.27 5.86
N TRP A 608 -38.17 63.85 4.77
CA TRP A 608 -36.71 63.81 4.69
C TRP A 608 -36.19 63.79 3.26
N GLN A 609 -34.86 63.80 3.12
CA GLN A 609 -34.18 63.61 1.85
C GLN A 609 -34.06 62.11 1.52
N ASN A 610 -34.29 61.70 0.27
CA ASN A 610 -34.38 60.29 -0.10
C ASN A 610 -33.05 59.48 -0.04
N GLY A 611 -31.91 60.15 0.12
CA GLY A 611 -30.57 59.55 0.16
C GLY A 611 -30.06 59.04 -1.20
N TRP A 612 -30.74 59.37 -2.30
CA TRP A 612 -30.43 58.85 -3.64
C TRP A 612 -30.16 59.95 -4.66
N SER A 613 -31.01 60.96 -4.70
CA SER A 613 -30.80 62.12 -5.58
C SER A 613 -29.90 63.15 -4.91
N THR A 614 -29.17 63.93 -5.70
CA THR A 614 -28.38 65.07 -5.20
C THR A 614 -29.29 66.07 -4.47
N PRO A 615 -29.00 66.43 -3.21
CA PRO A 615 -29.85 67.29 -2.38
C PRO A 615 -29.65 68.76 -2.74
N THR A 616 -30.11 69.17 -3.92
CA THR A 616 -30.06 70.56 -4.37
C THR A 616 -31.22 71.36 -3.79
N ASP A 617 -30.96 72.62 -3.43
CA ASP A 617 -32.00 73.58 -3.06
C ASP A 617 -32.93 73.83 -4.26
N VAL A 618 -34.23 73.63 -4.06
CA VAL A 618 -35.28 73.89 -5.06
C VAL A 618 -36.40 74.76 -4.47
N SER A 619 -36.07 75.55 -3.43
CA SER A 619 -36.96 76.45 -2.70
C SER A 619 -37.55 77.56 -3.57
N TRP A 620 -38.75 78.01 -3.22
CA TRP A 620 -39.49 79.06 -3.94
C TRP A 620 -40.25 79.98 -2.99
N TYR A 621 -40.86 81.03 -3.55
CA TYR A 621 -41.76 81.92 -2.83
C TYR A 621 -43.21 81.68 -3.22
N THR A 622 -44.15 81.87 -2.29
CA THR A 622 -45.58 81.90 -2.63
C THR A 622 -45.97 83.25 -3.24
N PRO A 623 -47.15 83.37 -3.89
CA PRO A 623 -47.60 84.66 -4.45
C PRO A 623 -47.74 85.78 -3.41
N ASP A 624 -47.97 85.45 -2.14
CA ASP A 624 -47.99 86.37 -1.00
C ASP A 624 -46.60 86.61 -0.36
N GLY A 625 -45.54 86.07 -0.96
CA GLY A 625 -44.15 86.33 -0.58
C GLY A 625 -43.59 85.45 0.54
N GLN A 626 -44.27 84.38 0.93
CA GLN A 626 -43.74 83.43 1.93
C GLN A 626 -42.66 82.55 1.31
N TYR A 627 -41.55 82.39 2.02
CA TYR A 627 -40.48 81.48 1.60
C TYR A 627 -40.83 80.02 1.93
N ILE A 628 -40.76 79.15 0.92
CA ILE A 628 -40.94 77.71 1.03
C ILE A 628 -39.59 77.03 0.87
N TYR A 629 -39.05 76.53 1.97
CA TYR A 629 -37.89 75.64 1.92
C TYR A 629 -38.26 74.35 1.20
N ALA A 630 -37.49 73.96 0.20
CA ALA A 630 -37.66 72.72 -0.55
C ALA A 630 -36.33 72.17 -1.03
N VAL A 631 -36.16 70.86 -0.91
CA VAL A 631 -34.96 70.14 -1.40
C VAL A 631 -35.34 69.13 -2.47
N ASN A 632 -34.45 68.92 -3.44
CA ASN A 632 -34.58 67.85 -4.41
C ASN A 632 -34.49 66.48 -3.72
N GLY A 633 -35.39 65.57 -4.11
CA GLY A 633 -35.51 64.27 -3.47
C GLY A 633 -36.23 64.27 -2.14
N MET A 634 -37.07 65.28 -1.87
CA MET A 634 -38.01 65.24 -0.76
C MET A 634 -38.85 63.96 -0.82
N HIS A 635 -38.90 63.23 0.29
CA HIS A 635 -39.52 61.92 0.39
C HIS A 635 -40.17 61.72 1.75
N SER A 636 -41.13 60.81 1.80
CA SER A 636 -41.80 60.43 3.04
C SER A 636 -41.89 58.93 3.19
N GLU A 637 -41.53 58.48 4.39
CA GLU A 637 -41.48 57.08 4.81
C GLU A 637 -42.08 56.96 6.21
N ILE A 638 -42.29 55.74 6.70
CA ILE A 638 -42.81 55.53 8.06
C ILE A 638 -41.74 54.86 8.90
N ALA A 639 -41.33 55.49 9.99
CA ALA A 639 -40.58 54.84 11.05
C ALA A 639 -41.51 53.89 11.82
N VAL A 640 -41.16 52.62 11.82
CA VAL A 640 -41.98 51.52 12.35
C VAL A 640 -41.24 50.69 13.39
N GLY A 641 -39.95 50.93 13.64
CA GLY A 641 -39.18 50.12 14.58
C GLY A 641 -37.80 50.68 14.88
N PHE A 642 -37.09 50.07 15.82
CA PHE A 642 -35.67 50.34 16.10
C PHE A 642 -34.96 49.12 16.70
N ILE A 643 -33.62 49.14 16.62
CA ILE A 643 -32.75 48.09 17.19
C ILE A 643 -31.79 48.72 18.21
N GLY A 644 -31.77 48.19 19.43
CA GLY A 644 -31.00 48.71 20.56
C GLY A 644 -31.90 49.34 21.63
N PRO A 645 -31.32 50.02 22.64
CA PRO A 645 -32.09 50.75 23.64
C PRO A 645 -32.78 51.97 23.02
N ASN A 646 -33.96 52.35 23.51
CA ASN A 646 -34.76 53.45 22.96
C ASN A 646 -34.03 54.81 23.04
N ASN A 647 -33.25 55.06 24.09
CA ASN A 647 -32.49 56.30 24.26
C ASN A 647 -31.22 56.39 23.37
N ALA A 648 -30.76 55.27 22.81
CA ALA A 648 -29.57 55.20 21.97
C ALA A 648 -29.66 54.03 20.97
N PRO A 649 -30.62 54.04 20.03
CA PRO A 649 -30.78 52.95 19.08
C PRO A 649 -29.60 52.92 18.10
N SER A 650 -29.20 51.72 17.70
CA SER A 650 -28.22 51.51 16.64
C SER A 650 -28.82 51.73 15.24
N HIS A 651 -30.10 51.37 15.06
CA HIS A 651 -30.80 51.44 13.79
C HIS A 651 -32.26 51.87 13.98
N ILE A 652 -32.81 52.53 12.96
CA ILE A 652 -34.26 52.76 12.80
C ILE A 652 -34.78 51.90 11.65
N ILE A 653 -35.95 51.31 11.84
CA ILE A 653 -36.62 50.45 10.87
C ILE A 653 -37.72 51.28 10.22
N VAL A 654 -37.70 51.35 8.90
CA VAL A 654 -38.61 52.17 8.10
C VAL A 654 -39.36 51.32 7.07
N ASN A 655 -40.62 51.67 6.83
CA ASN A 655 -41.37 51.23 5.66
C ASN A 655 -41.30 52.33 4.60
N ASP A 656 -40.55 52.08 3.52
CA ASP A 656 -40.39 53.00 2.41
C ASP A 656 -41.39 52.67 1.28
N PRO A 657 -42.28 53.60 0.88
CA PRO A 657 -43.18 53.38 -0.25
C PRO A 657 -42.46 53.08 -1.57
N TRP A 658 -41.24 53.56 -1.76
CA TRP A 658 -40.45 53.32 -2.95
C TRP A 658 -39.59 52.07 -2.83
N ARG A 659 -38.85 51.91 -1.72
CA ARG A 659 -37.80 50.88 -1.56
C ARG A 659 -38.20 49.68 -0.71
N GLY A 660 -39.32 49.76 0.00
CA GLY A 660 -39.80 48.73 0.91
C GLY A 660 -39.23 48.85 2.32
N ARG A 661 -39.30 47.77 3.10
CA ARG A 661 -38.82 47.77 4.49
C ARG A 661 -37.29 47.83 4.53
N ARG A 662 -36.73 48.69 5.38
CA ARG A 662 -35.28 48.89 5.53
C ARG A 662 -34.89 49.13 7.00
N GLU A 663 -33.69 48.70 7.37
CA GLU A 663 -33.04 49.04 8.64
C GLU A 663 -31.90 50.01 8.35
N LEU A 664 -31.92 51.18 8.96
CA LEU A 664 -30.98 52.27 8.66
C LEU A 664 -30.12 52.57 9.89
N PRO A 665 -28.78 52.59 9.76
CA PRO A 665 -27.90 53.04 10.83
C PRO A 665 -28.28 54.44 11.28
N ILE A 666 -28.18 54.70 12.58
CA ILE A 666 -28.70 55.95 13.15
C ILE A 666 -28.09 57.20 12.52
N SER A 667 -26.79 57.17 12.20
CA SER A 667 -26.08 58.29 11.57
C SER A 667 -26.63 58.62 10.17
N HIS A 668 -26.93 57.59 9.38
CA HIS A 668 -27.53 57.76 8.06
C HIS A 668 -28.97 58.26 8.18
N PHE A 669 -29.76 57.67 9.09
CA PHE A 669 -31.14 58.08 9.34
C PHE A 669 -31.23 59.57 9.74
N THR A 670 -30.41 60.00 10.72
CA THR A 670 -30.41 61.39 11.18
C THR A 670 -29.96 62.37 10.10
N GLY A 671 -28.99 61.98 9.27
CA GLY A 671 -28.50 62.84 8.19
C GLY A 671 -29.56 63.11 7.11
N LEU A 672 -30.42 62.13 6.81
CA LEU A 672 -31.53 62.33 5.88
C LEU A 672 -32.66 63.15 6.51
N TRP A 673 -33.01 62.86 7.77
CA TRP A 673 -34.15 63.47 8.46
C TRP A 673 -33.93 64.94 8.82
N SER A 674 -32.69 65.35 9.03
CA SER A 674 -32.34 66.72 9.42
C SER A 674 -32.68 67.76 8.34
N TYR A 675 -32.77 67.37 7.07
CA TYR A 675 -33.14 68.29 5.97
C TYR A 675 -34.49 68.99 6.20
N PHE A 676 -35.43 68.33 6.87
CA PHE A 676 -36.72 68.93 7.23
C PHE A 676 -36.85 69.14 8.74
N ASN A 677 -35.75 69.48 9.42
CA ASN A 677 -35.72 69.74 10.86
C ASN A 677 -36.36 68.60 11.68
N ASN A 678 -36.04 67.34 11.35
CA ASN A 678 -36.58 66.14 12.01
C ASN A 678 -38.10 66.18 12.16
N THR A 679 -38.80 66.55 11.08
CA THR A 679 -40.25 66.68 11.11
C THR A 679 -40.92 65.34 10.81
N GLY A 680 -41.96 65.02 11.59
CA GLY A 680 -42.81 63.88 11.33
C GLY A 680 -44.22 64.04 11.91
N ILE A 681 -45.10 63.13 11.52
CA ILE A 681 -46.43 63.00 12.10
C ILE A 681 -46.48 61.70 12.90
N VAL A 682 -46.74 61.82 14.19
CA VAL A 682 -47.01 60.69 15.08
C VAL A 682 -48.47 60.31 14.94
N VAL A 683 -48.75 59.02 14.79
CA VAL A 683 -50.12 58.49 14.70
C VAL A 683 -50.47 57.70 15.96
N TYR A 684 -51.51 58.14 16.70
CA TYR A 684 -51.96 57.57 17.97
C TYR A 684 -53.04 56.53 17.80
#